data_AF-A0A8H7G028-F1
#
_entry.id   AF-A0A8H7G028-F1
#
_cell.length_a   1.000
_cell.length_b   1.000
_cell.length_c   1.000
_cell.angle_alpha   90.00
_cell.angle_beta   90.00
_cell.angle_gamma   90.00
#
_symmetry.space_group_name_H-M   'P 1'
#
loop_
_entity.id
_entity.type
_entity.pdbx_description
1 polymer ?
#
loop_
_entity_poly.entity_id
_entity_poly.type
_entity_poly.pdbx_seq_one_letter_code
_entity_poly.pdbx_strand_id
1 'polypeptide(L)'
;MSEGQNNDAVGAAQPELTPLQTQYLAKIMAQLAMSREWAALSQVGELTTYGLPFNAEPMVPDKKLKKRTWADPSQPPILRYMFRHFLLAFPGIKDAPHKYWTKIVQPTFDDMASRNLPGSKERSEVTKRRTIAIALTNYIGTIFFKGLHPYKSTPARPSPELLQRIDDMFPPPQTESVGGFWVAIVKIDLVKLKTKPKPKEEKEELEVGDVASETPIKASQTEQYLICTRPGDGEEEVFVYRDYSTFKKFDKDLGSTGVQKPALPGPGPSGFPSKENLQLYLRALLAYLAHDPESPTSFKLKSFLLGFALPFPPEKRRSLLERARNEESQLTDSHNTWVAAGRKVNEMREGWRFFVDSLLAGDGLDASFELLKNHSSIYDLPIKYRAAEQWASCYVAYALHYLFVAAPNANEAFYLLQILHHFFPYGIAKQLLKIANPAHMIKAFMALIFGEPLGGKSVFSRVFSSIENKNLKAHKKQIDKYRKMIADNTVCDKLRAFVNASREEQEKVREKSRTDEVDIVISILVRSGLSEAQEEDVLECYHAFQDGVAAGDPTLLSETAENGSSGLQATKFKWMKRLLRLESVNRGNREALRIWEGTFETFFKETVTLYYPLISAVSKASNLSARLGDLQKFLDDMIVVVLGKDRSPRQFVQLARRHEQSLYYLLHEVHANGKGLTIPFIDWLRKGLDFMSGGIRTGQEKPISVNLEALLATNPSIASKVLSEIDETANYIMWNKARYEISLRAAVLGDPLESASATNGGSATKHAPLVGHIDVDGLLKSLMQSEGQDVSARMTSASSFGMVDWGYFYDPQVVDTPTETIMQGDEPPRGDGDEESIAPSTINSSKVNRAPRHGETSAFIKPPLLMETRKLLDAYYAQITPALNAAADAEQWTGKIKTSKK
;
A
#
# COMPACT_ATOMS: atom_id res chain seq x y z
N MET A 1 22.67 -42.44 -40.10
CA MET A 1 22.80 -41.53 -41.24
C MET A 1 22.02 -40.28 -40.89
N SER A 2 22.56 -39.36 -40.08
CA SER A 2 23.57 -38.34 -40.39
C SER A 2 23.16 -37.44 -41.55
N GLU A 3 22.64 -36.25 -41.20
CA GLU A 3 22.90 -34.95 -41.81
C GLU A 3 22.22 -33.92 -40.87
N GLY A 4 22.88 -33.02 -40.15
CA GLY A 4 24.24 -32.52 -40.28
C GLY A 4 24.21 -31.04 -40.67
N GLN A 5 24.19 -30.17 -39.65
CA GLN A 5 24.78 -28.82 -39.63
C GLN A 5 24.17 -27.72 -40.53
N ASN A 6 23.58 -26.73 -39.85
CA ASN A 6 23.93 -25.32 -40.09
C ASN A 6 23.97 -24.61 -38.72
N ASN A 7 25.01 -24.93 -37.94
CA ASN A 7 25.47 -24.15 -36.81
C ASN A 7 26.68 -23.36 -37.32
N ASP A 8 26.47 -22.12 -37.74
CA ASP A 8 27.51 -21.09 -37.80
C ASP A 8 26.84 -19.71 -37.80
N ALA A 9 26.32 -19.36 -36.63
CA ALA A 9 26.29 -17.99 -36.17
C ALA A 9 26.64 -18.06 -34.68
N VAL A 10 27.87 -17.67 -34.35
CA VAL A 10 28.33 -17.47 -32.97
C VAL A 10 27.49 -16.34 -32.36
N GLY A 11 26.31 -16.69 -31.84
CA GLY A 11 25.46 -15.83 -31.04
C GLY A 11 25.91 -15.91 -29.59
N ALA A 12 26.03 -14.76 -28.92
CA ALA A 12 26.40 -14.66 -27.51
C ALA A 12 25.63 -15.69 -26.66
N ALA A 13 26.34 -16.36 -25.74
CA ALA A 13 25.77 -17.29 -24.79
C ALA A 13 24.49 -16.69 -24.16
N GLN A 14 23.36 -17.36 -24.37
CA GLN A 14 22.08 -16.93 -23.81
C GLN A 14 22.21 -16.96 -22.27
N PRO A 15 21.88 -15.89 -21.54
CA PRO A 15 21.90 -15.90 -20.08
C PRO A 15 20.80 -16.85 -19.58
N GLU A 16 21.20 -17.97 -18.98
CA GLU A 16 20.26 -18.90 -18.35
C GLU A 16 19.54 -18.21 -17.18
N LEU A 17 18.23 -18.05 -17.29
CA LEU A 17 17.43 -17.32 -16.30
C LEU A 17 17.24 -18.16 -15.04
N THR A 18 17.47 -17.55 -13.87
CA THR A 18 17.09 -18.22 -12.61
C THR A 18 15.57 -18.39 -12.52
N PRO A 19 15.05 -19.37 -11.75
CA PRO A 19 13.61 -19.52 -11.54
C PRO A 19 12.94 -18.25 -10.99
N LEU A 20 13.65 -17.55 -10.10
CA LEU A 20 13.21 -16.28 -9.51
C LEU A 20 13.06 -15.20 -10.59
N GLN A 21 14.11 -14.99 -11.40
CA GLN A 21 14.10 -14.01 -12.50
C GLN A 21 13.03 -14.34 -13.53
N THR A 22 12.89 -15.63 -13.89
CA THR A 22 11.85 -16.11 -14.81
C THR A 22 10.46 -15.73 -14.33
N GLN A 23 10.12 -16.03 -13.06
CA GLN A 23 8.83 -15.67 -12.49
C GLN A 23 8.58 -14.17 -12.51
N TYR A 24 9.55 -13.38 -12.02
CA TYR A 24 9.33 -11.95 -11.85
C TYR A 24 9.34 -11.19 -13.17
N LEU A 25 10.20 -11.56 -14.12
CA LEU A 25 10.19 -10.99 -15.46
C LEU A 25 8.84 -11.25 -16.16
N ALA A 26 8.35 -12.49 -16.16
CA ALA A 26 7.05 -12.81 -16.74
C ALA A 26 5.89 -12.06 -16.05
N LYS A 27 5.87 -12.04 -14.71
CA LYS A 27 4.85 -11.31 -13.93
C LYS A 27 4.88 -9.81 -14.27
N ILE A 28 6.05 -9.20 -14.28
CA ILE A 28 6.23 -7.76 -14.51
C ILE A 28 5.85 -7.40 -15.95
N MET A 29 6.24 -8.19 -16.94
CA MET A 29 5.85 -7.94 -18.34
C MET A 29 4.33 -8.02 -18.53
N ALA A 30 3.67 -9.03 -17.97
CA ALA A 30 2.22 -9.17 -18.01
C ALA A 30 1.51 -7.96 -17.36
N GLN A 31 2.02 -7.51 -16.22
CA GLN A 31 1.50 -6.38 -15.47
C GLN A 31 1.75 -5.03 -16.18
N LEU A 32 2.94 -4.81 -16.75
CA LEU A 32 3.25 -3.60 -17.54
C LEU A 32 2.39 -3.52 -18.81
N ALA A 33 2.24 -4.63 -19.54
CA ALA A 33 1.39 -4.70 -20.72
C ALA A 33 -0.08 -4.41 -20.36
N MET A 34 -0.61 -5.06 -19.31
CA MET A 34 -1.98 -4.80 -18.86
C MET A 34 -2.16 -3.34 -18.39
N SER A 35 -1.18 -2.74 -17.72
CA SER A 35 -1.22 -1.32 -17.32
C SER A 35 -1.29 -0.37 -18.52
N ARG A 36 -0.58 -0.69 -19.62
CA ARG A 36 -0.65 0.05 -20.89
C ARG A 36 -2.04 -0.05 -21.50
N GLU A 37 -2.66 -1.22 -21.49
CA GLU A 37 -4.04 -1.42 -22.00
C GLU A 37 -5.10 -0.71 -21.14
N TRP A 38 -4.96 -0.71 -19.81
CA TRP A 38 -5.86 0.07 -18.93
C TRP A 38 -5.78 1.57 -19.23
N ALA A 39 -4.60 2.08 -19.60
CA ALA A 39 -4.46 3.47 -20.02
C ALA A 39 -5.15 3.73 -21.37
N ALA A 40 -5.20 2.74 -22.26
CA ALA A 40 -5.89 2.82 -23.55
C ALA A 40 -7.42 2.96 -23.39
N LEU A 41 -8.04 2.45 -22.31
CA LEU A 41 -9.48 2.69 -22.03
C LEU A 41 -9.87 4.17 -21.86
N SER A 42 -8.90 5.06 -21.66
CA SER A 42 -9.14 6.51 -21.67
C SER A 42 -9.27 7.10 -23.08
N GLN A 43 -9.09 6.27 -24.12
CA GLN A 43 -9.24 6.65 -25.52
C GLN A 43 -10.67 6.42 -26.01
N VAL A 44 -11.20 7.40 -26.74
CA VAL A 44 -12.54 7.31 -27.36
C VAL A 44 -12.53 6.20 -28.40
N GLY A 45 -13.51 5.31 -28.34
CA GLY A 45 -13.65 4.20 -29.27
C GLY A 45 -12.83 2.96 -28.89
N GLU A 46 -12.10 2.95 -27.78
CA GLU A 46 -11.30 1.78 -27.37
C GLU A 46 -12.15 0.50 -27.31
N LEU A 47 -13.37 0.59 -26.78
CA LEU A 47 -14.28 -0.57 -26.68
C LEU A 47 -14.72 -1.13 -28.04
N THR A 48 -14.64 -0.35 -29.13
CA THR A 48 -14.96 -0.87 -30.48
C THR A 48 -14.00 -1.98 -30.91
N THR A 49 -12.76 -1.95 -30.41
CA THR A 49 -11.71 -2.94 -30.72
C THR A 49 -11.95 -4.30 -30.07
N TYR A 50 -12.83 -4.37 -29.06
CA TYR A 50 -13.18 -5.61 -28.37
C TYR A 50 -14.13 -6.47 -29.21
N GLY A 51 -14.72 -5.92 -30.28
CA GLY A 51 -15.72 -6.57 -31.12
C GLY A 51 -17.08 -6.68 -30.43
N LEU A 52 -17.90 -7.65 -30.87
CA LEU A 52 -19.19 -7.92 -30.23
C LEU A 52 -18.99 -8.19 -28.72
N PRO A 53 -19.84 -7.62 -27.84
CA PRO A 53 -21.15 -7.00 -28.10
C PRO A 53 -21.13 -5.48 -28.36
N PHE A 54 -19.98 -4.87 -28.59
CA PHE A 54 -19.86 -3.44 -28.90
C PHE A 54 -20.06 -3.14 -30.38
N ASN A 55 -20.44 -1.91 -30.70
CA ASN A 55 -20.54 -1.45 -32.08
C ASN A 55 -19.14 -1.17 -32.66
N ALA A 56 -19.02 -1.25 -33.98
CA ALA A 56 -17.78 -0.90 -34.70
C ALA A 56 -17.46 0.60 -34.67
N GLU A 57 -18.47 1.44 -34.43
CA GLU A 57 -18.31 2.90 -34.37
C GLU A 57 -18.36 3.41 -32.92
N PRO A 58 -17.52 4.40 -32.55
CA PRO A 58 -17.61 5.07 -31.25
C PRO A 58 -18.95 5.78 -31.04
N MET A 59 -19.47 5.75 -29.82
CA MET A 59 -20.76 6.34 -29.46
C MET A 59 -20.60 7.49 -28.46
N VAL A 60 -20.24 8.68 -28.96
CA VAL A 60 -20.17 9.89 -28.13
C VAL A 60 -21.55 10.57 -28.05
N PRO A 61 -22.10 10.82 -26.85
CA PRO A 61 -23.40 11.48 -26.69
C PRO A 61 -23.43 12.92 -27.22
N ASP A 62 -22.34 13.67 -27.07
CA ASP A 62 -22.25 15.05 -27.53
C ASP A 62 -22.02 15.14 -29.04
N LYS A 63 -22.98 15.74 -29.77
CA LYS A 63 -22.90 15.97 -31.21
C LYS A 63 -21.71 16.86 -31.60
N LYS A 64 -21.23 17.74 -30.72
CA LYS A 64 -20.06 18.61 -30.95
C LYS A 64 -18.73 17.84 -30.94
N LEU A 65 -18.69 16.70 -30.24
CA LEU A 65 -17.52 15.82 -30.11
C LEU A 65 -17.50 14.70 -31.16
N LYS A 66 -18.43 14.69 -32.12
CA LYS A 66 -18.52 13.64 -33.17
C LYS A 66 -17.50 13.73 -34.29
N LYS A 67 -16.82 14.87 -34.46
CA LYS A 67 -15.71 14.94 -35.43
C LYS A 67 -14.59 14.02 -34.90
N ARG A 68 -14.22 13.00 -35.68
CA ARG A 68 -13.12 12.08 -35.36
C ARG A 68 -11.81 12.87 -35.32
N THR A 69 -11.43 13.34 -34.14
CA THR A 69 -10.17 14.07 -33.87
C THR A 69 -9.13 13.20 -33.16
N TRP A 70 -9.37 11.89 -33.07
CA TRP A 70 -8.53 10.92 -32.37
C TRP A 70 -8.08 9.80 -33.31
N ALA A 71 -6.86 9.31 -33.06
CA ALA A 71 -6.28 8.17 -33.76
C ALA A 71 -7.04 6.87 -33.46
N ASP A 72 -6.90 5.89 -34.34
CA ASP A 72 -7.53 4.59 -34.16
C ASP A 72 -6.86 3.83 -33.01
N PRO A 73 -7.64 3.35 -32.02
CA PRO A 73 -7.09 2.65 -30.88
C PRO A 73 -6.41 1.35 -31.34
N SER A 74 -5.22 1.09 -30.79
CA SER A 74 -4.55 -0.20 -30.94
C SER A 74 -5.34 -1.27 -30.20
N GLN A 75 -5.54 -2.45 -30.79
CA GLN A 75 -6.26 -3.54 -30.12
C GLN A 75 -5.58 -3.92 -28.78
N PRO A 76 -6.31 -4.01 -27.65
CA PRO A 76 -5.79 -4.45 -26.37
C PRO A 76 -5.97 -5.98 -26.20
N PRO A 77 -4.98 -6.82 -26.57
CA PRO A 77 -5.17 -8.27 -26.61
C PRO A 77 -5.46 -8.90 -25.24
N ILE A 78 -4.83 -8.40 -24.16
CA ILE A 78 -4.99 -8.98 -22.82
C ILE A 78 -6.39 -8.68 -22.27
N LEU A 79 -6.79 -7.41 -22.24
CA LEU A 79 -8.08 -6.98 -21.72
C LEU A 79 -9.24 -7.46 -22.60
N ARG A 80 -9.07 -7.53 -23.93
CA ARG A 80 -10.06 -8.14 -24.82
C ARG A 80 -10.28 -9.61 -24.51
N TYR A 81 -9.20 -10.36 -24.32
CA TYR A 81 -9.30 -11.77 -23.93
C TYR A 81 -9.96 -11.91 -22.54
N MET A 82 -9.51 -11.15 -21.54
CA MET A 82 -10.11 -11.15 -20.18
C MET A 82 -11.60 -10.77 -20.21
N PHE A 83 -11.98 -9.79 -21.03
CA PHE A 83 -13.37 -9.38 -21.22
C PHE A 83 -14.23 -10.52 -21.76
N ARG A 84 -13.78 -11.20 -22.82
CA ARG A 84 -14.56 -12.28 -23.44
C ARG A 84 -14.63 -13.53 -22.58
N HIS A 85 -13.51 -13.91 -21.99
CA HIS A 85 -13.40 -15.14 -21.22
C HIS A 85 -14.04 -15.04 -19.83
N PHE A 86 -13.88 -13.90 -19.15
CA PHE A 86 -14.34 -13.72 -17.76
C PHE A 86 -15.53 -12.79 -17.61
N LEU A 87 -15.48 -11.59 -18.19
CA LEU A 87 -16.53 -10.58 -17.96
C LEU A 87 -17.85 -10.98 -18.63
N LEU A 88 -17.81 -11.47 -19.88
CA LEU A 88 -19.01 -11.96 -20.58
C LEU A 88 -19.56 -13.25 -19.97
N ALA A 89 -18.73 -14.04 -19.29
CA ALA A 89 -19.19 -15.25 -18.60
C ALA A 89 -19.75 -14.97 -17.19
N PHE A 90 -19.61 -13.74 -16.67
CA PHE A 90 -19.98 -13.39 -15.30
C PHE A 90 -21.51 -13.52 -15.07
N PRO A 91 -21.97 -14.17 -13.98
CA PRO A 91 -23.39 -14.31 -13.68
C PRO A 91 -24.11 -12.95 -13.61
N GLY A 92 -25.26 -12.85 -14.28
CA GLY A 92 -26.00 -11.59 -14.42
C GLY A 92 -25.59 -10.77 -15.64
N ILE A 93 -24.30 -10.73 -15.99
CA ILE A 93 -23.79 -10.04 -17.21
C ILE A 93 -23.93 -10.91 -18.46
N LYS A 94 -23.78 -12.22 -18.30
CA LYS A 94 -23.86 -13.20 -19.40
C LYS A 94 -25.14 -13.07 -20.25
N ASP A 95 -26.26 -12.77 -19.60
CA ASP A 95 -27.57 -12.64 -20.25
C ASP A 95 -27.91 -11.19 -20.61
N ALA A 96 -26.94 -10.27 -20.51
CA ALA A 96 -27.17 -8.87 -20.80
C ALA A 96 -27.58 -8.65 -22.26
N PRO A 97 -28.64 -7.88 -22.53
CA PRO A 97 -29.11 -7.64 -23.88
C PRO A 97 -28.08 -6.83 -24.68
N HIS A 98 -28.02 -7.01 -26.00
CA HIS A 98 -27.13 -6.22 -26.87
C HIS A 98 -27.26 -4.70 -26.66
N LYS A 99 -28.47 -4.24 -26.34
CA LYS A 99 -28.76 -2.82 -26.05
C LYS A 99 -28.04 -2.31 -24.80
N TYR A 100 -27.78 -3.16 -23.80
CA TYR A 100 -27.03 -2.77 -22.61
C TYR A 100 -25.60 -2.41 -23.00
N TRP A 101 -24.93 -3.24 -23.79
CA TRP A 101 -23.57 -2.97 -24.25
C TRP A 101 -23.49 -1.75 -25.17
N THR A 102 -24.35 -1.72 -26.19
CA THR A 102 -24.29 -0.69 -27.25
C THR A 102 -24.84 0.65 -26.82
N LYS A 103 -25.87 0.71 -25.97
CA LYS A 103 -26.51 1.99 -25.57
C LYS A 103 -26.12 2.47 -24.18
N ILE A 104 -25.59 1.60 -23.33
CA ILE A 104 -25.31 1.93 -21.93
C ILE A 104 -23.80 1.91 -21.66
N VAL A 105 -23.15 0.76 -21.81
CA VAL A 105 -21.72 0.59 -21.50
C VAL A 105 -20.85 1.42 -22.45
N GLN A 106 -20.96 1.18 -23.76
CA GLN A 106 -20.11 1.84 -24.75
C GLN A 106 -20.23 3.37 -24.70
N PRO A 107 -21.45 3.97 -24.71
CA PRO A 107 -21.56 5.43 -24.66
C PRO A 107 -21.06 6.05 -23.35
N THR A 108 -21.13 5.32 -22.22
CA THR A 108 -20.62 5.81 -20.93
C THR A 108 -19.10 5.90 -20.95
N PHE A 109 -18.43 4.87 -21.46
CA PHE A 109 -16.96 4.86 -21.60
C PHE A 109 -16.49 5.87 -22.65
N ASP A 110 -17.16 5.94 -23.81
CA ASP A 110 -16.83 6.90 -24.86
C ASP A 110 -17.07 8.35 -24.41
N ASP A 111 -18.14 8.64 -23.65
CA ASP A 111 -18.38 9.96 -23.05
C ASP A 111 -17.28 10.32 -22.05
N MET A 112 -16.95 9.40 -21.14
CA MET A 112 -15.89 9.60 -20.14
C MET A 112 -14.52 9.84 -20.80
N ALA A 113 -14.19 9.10 -21.85
CA ALA A 113 -12.98 9.28 -22.64
C ALA A 113 -12.98 10.62 -23.40
N SER A 114 -14.12 11.01 -23.98
CA SER A 114 -14.24 12.24 -24.78
C SER A 114 -14.01 13.51 -23.97
N ARG A 115 -14.31 13.47 -22.66
CA ARG A 115 -14.15 14.62 -21.75
C ARG A 115 -12.70 14.91 -21.35
N ASN A 116 -11.77 14.02 -21.71
CA ASN A 116 -10.34 14.20 -21.53
C ASN A 116 -9.98 14.64 -20.10
N LEU A 117 -10.44 13.85 -19.13
CA LEU A 117 -10.17 14.06 -17.71
C LEU A 117 -8.65 14.09 -17.44
N PRO A 118 -8.17 14.94 -16.51
CA PRO A 118 -6.74 15.15 -16.29
C PRO A 118 -5.95 13.90 -15.93
N GLY A 119 -4.70 13.85 -16.41
CA GLY A 119 -3.74 12.77 -16.14
C GLY A 119 -2.90 12.97 -14.87
N SER A 120 -2.06 11.99 -14.54
CA SER A 120 -1.22 12.03 -13.33
C SER A 120 -0.11 13.09 -13.38
N LYS A 121 0.50 13.31 -14.55
CA LYS A 121 1.54 14.33 -14.73
C LYS A 121 1.00 15.74 -14.50
N GLU A 122 -0.16 16.06 -15.09
CA GLU A 122 -0.85 17.36 -14.93
C GLU A 122 -1.25 17.62 -13.48
N ARG A 123 -1.65 16.57 -12.77
CA ARG A 123 -2.02 16.67 -11.36
C ARG A 123 -0.82 16.57 -10.41
N SER A 124 0.38 16.25 -10.91
CA SER A 124 1.55 15.91 -10.07
C SER A 124 1.14 14.98 -8.90
N GLU A 125 0.28 13.99 -9.19
CA GLU A 125 -0.20 12.99 -8.22
C GLU A 125 -0.72 11.76 -8.97
N VAL A 126 -0.66 10.59 -8.36
CA VAL A 126 -1.34 9.41 -8.93
C VAL A 126 -2.85 9.64 -8.92
N THR A 127 -3.48 9.70 -10.10
CA THR A 127 -4.93 9.95 -10.18
C THR A 127 -5.70 8.75 -9.64
N LYS A 128 -6.90 8.95 -9.08
CA LYS A 128 -7.77 7.86 -8.61
C LYS A 128 -8.00 6.77 -9.66
N ARG A 129 -8.17 7.18 -10.92
CA ARG A 129 -8.31 6.26 -12.06
C ARG A 129 -7.05 5.43 -12.27
N ARG A 130 -5.88 6.05 -12.17
CA ARG A 130 -4.58 5.38 -12.23
C ARG A 130 -4.41 4.43 -11.04
N THR A 131 -4.78 4.83 -9.82
CA THR A 131 -4.75 3.97 -8.62
C THR A 131 -5.63 2.73 -8.80
N ILE A 132 -6.86 2.88 -9.31
CA ILE A 132 -7.76 1.74 -9.59
C ILE A 132 -7.21 0.86 -10.73
N ALA A 133 -6.70 1.45 -11.81
CA ALA A 133 -6.11 0.71 -12.91
C ALA A 133 -4.91 -0.12 -12.45
N ILE A 134 -4.04 0.49 -11.64
CA ILE A 134 -2.94 -0.18 -10.96
C ILE A 134 -3.51 -1.31 -10.07
N ALA A 135 -4.54 -1.04 -9.26
CA ALA A 135 -5.23 -2.03 -8.43
C ALA A 135 -5.67 -3.28 -9.22
N LEU A 136 -6.43 -3.06 -10.29
CA LEU A 136 -6.91 -4.09 -11.18
C LEU A 136 -5.76 -4.83 -11.88
N THR A 137 -4.71 -4.11 -12.30
CA THR A 137 -3.51 -4.69 -12.91
C THR A 137 -2.85 -5.71 -11.98
N ASN A 138 -2.80 -5.45 -10.67
CA ASN A 138 -2.17 -6.41 -9.76
C ASN A 138 -3.01 -7.67 -9.55
N TYR A 139 -4.33 -7.55 -9.39
CA TYR A 139 -5.18 -8.73 -9.20
C TYR A 139 -5.40 -9.49 -10.51
N ILE A 140 -5.94 -8.82 -11.53
CA ILE A 140 -6.25 -9.42 -12.82
C ILE A 140 -4.97 -9.80 -13.56
N GLY A 141 -3.92 -8.98 -13.47
CA GLY A 141 -2.62 -9.29 -14.08
C GLY A 141 -1.92 -10.48 -13.41
N THR A 142 -2.12 -10.71 -12.11
CA THR A 142 -1.62 -11.93 -11.45
C THR A 142 -2.40 -13.16 -11.93
N ILE A 143 -3.72 -13.05 -12.09
CA ILE A 143 -4.53 -14.14 -12.65
C ILE A 143 -4.05 -14.45 -14.08
N PHE A 144 -3.95 -13.43 -14.92
CA PHE A 144 -3.47 -13.55 -16.30
C PHE A 144 -2.07 -14.15 -16.38
N PHE A 145 -1.12 -13.66 -15.57
CA PHE A 145 0.23 -14.20 -15.46
C PHE A 145 0.23 -15.70 -15.11
N LYS A 146 -0.60 -16.13 -14.14
CA LYS A 146 -0.72 -17.55 -13.79
C LYS A 146 -1.29 -18.40 -14.93
N GLY A 147 -2.14 -17.82 -15.78
CA GLY A 147 -2.67 -18.48 -16.97
C GLY A 147 -1.66 -18.62 -18.11
N LEU A 148 -0.57 -17.85 -18.11
CA LEU A 148 0.56 -18.05 -19.02
C LEU A 148 1.40 -19.21 -18.44
N HIS A 149 1.28 -20.40 -19.01
CA HIS A 149 1.98 -21.61 -18.53
C HIS A 149 3.31 -21.81 -19.25
N PRO A 150 4.25 -22.62 -18.70
CA PRO A 150 4.30 -23.15 -17.35
C PRO A 150 5.32 -22.37 -16.50
N TYR A 151 4.87 -21.70 -15.42
CA TYR A 151 5.78 -21.11 -14.44
C TYR A 151 5.61 -21.79 -13.08
N LYS A 152 6.69 -22.39 -12.57
CA LYS A 152 6.75 -22.82 -11.16
C LYS A 152 6.84 -21.58 -10.29
N SER A 153 5.92 -21.44 -9.34
CA SER A 153 5.89 -20.31 -8.41
C SER A 153 7.03 -20.38 -7.38
N THR A 154 8.12 -19.66 -7.64
CA THR A 154 9.23 -19.28 -6.74
C THR A 154 9.12 -17.81 -6.28
N PRO A 155 8.17 -17.46 -5.38
CA PRO A 155 8.04 -16.08 -4.90
C PRO A 155 9.24 -15.69 -4.04
N ALA A 156 9.71 -14.44 -4.14
CA ALA A 156 10.68 -13.88 -3.21
C ALA A 156 10.09 -13.93 -1.80
N ARG A 157 10.75 -14.59 -0.86
CA ARG A 157 10.30 -14.74 0.53
C ARG A 157 11.49 -14.48 1.45
N PRO A 158 11.25 -13.96 2.67
CA PRO A 158 12.25 -13.96 3.71
C PRO A 158 12.86 -15.35 3.87
N SER A 159 14.19 -15.45 3.91
CA SER A 159 14.88 -16.71 4.18
C SER A 159 14.59 -17.19 5.61
N PRO A 160 14.74 -18.50 5.91
CA PRO A 160 14.65 -18.99 7.29
C PRO A 160 15.61 -18.25 8.24
N GLU A 161 16.80 -17.91 7.77
CA GLU A 161 17.78 -17.10 8.51
C GLU A 161 17.26 -15.69 8.81
N LEU A 162 16.61 -15.03 7.85
CA LEU A 162 16.00 -13.71 8.06
C LEU A 162 14.83 -13.78 9.04
N LEU A 163 14.03 -14.85 8.99
CA LEU A 163 12.95 -15.08 9.97
C LEU A 163 13.50 -15.33 11.38
N GLN A 164 14.61 -16.06 11.49
CA GLN A 164 15.31 -16.24 12.75
C GLN A 164 15.85 -14.91 13.28
N ARG A 165 16.44 -14.07 12.42
CA ARG A 165 16.86 -12.71 12.82
C ARG A 165 15.69 -11.84 13.28
N ILE A 166 14.49 -12.04 12.72
CA ILE A 166 13.25 -11.39 13.19
C ILE A 166 12.85 -11.91 14.58
N ASP A 167 13.03 -13.20 14.87
CA ASP A 167 12.86 -13.75 16.23
C ASP A 167 13.88 -13.13 17.19
N ASP A 168 15.15 -13.03 16.77
CA ASP A 168 16.25 -12.51 17.56
C ASP A 168 16.14 -11.00 17.87
N MET A 169 15.27 -10.25 17.18
CA MET A 169 14.97 -8.85 17.56
C MET A 169 14.40 -8.74 18.98
N PHE A 170 13.75 -9.81 19.47
CA PHE A 170 13.40 -9.98 20.87
C PHE A 170 14.32 -11.07 21.43
N PRO A 171 15.37 -10.74 22.19
CA PRO A 171 16.40 -11.71 22.56
C PRO A 171 15.83 -12.92 23.29
N PRO A 172 16.27 -14.15 22.96
CA PRO A 172 16.00 -15.28 23.82
C PRO A 172 16.63 -15.04 25.20
N PRO A 173 15.98 -15.51 26.27
CA PRO A 173 16.52 -15.39 27.60
C PRO A 173 17.77 -16.27 27.76
N GLN A 174 18.72 -15.82 28.59
CA GLN A 174 19.80 -16.69 29.02
C GLN A 174 19.32 -17.54 30.19
N THR A 175 18.81 -18.73 29.89
CA THR A 175 18.44 -19.75 30.90
C THR A 175 19.68 -20.40 31.53
N GLU A 176 20.78 -20.48 30.77
CA GLU A 176 22.07 -21.05 31.17
C GLU A 176 23.21 -20.09 30.81
N SER A 177 24.39 -20.29 31.40
CA SER A 177 25.57 -19.49 31.08
C SER A 177 26.10 -19.86 29.68
N VAL A 178 26.24 -18.88 28.78
CA VAL A 178 26.71 -19.10 27.41
C VAL A 178 28.20 -18.75 27.35
N GLY A 179 29.05 -19.72 26.99
CA GLY A 179 30.50 -19.55 27.04
C GLY A 179 31.04 -19.29 28.46
N GLY A 180 30.32 -19.78 29.48
CA GLY A 180 30.62 -19.55 30.89
C GLY A 180 30.22 -18.17 31.42
N PHE A 181 29.43 -17.38 30.69
CA PHE A 181 28.96 -16.07 31.16
C PHE A 181 27.45 -15.91 31.03
N TRP A 182 26.86 -15.29 32.05
CA TRP A 182 25.51 -14.70 31.98
C TRP A 182 25.66 -13.18 31.93
N VAL A 183 24.96 -12.48 31.04
CA VAL A 183 25.05 -11.02 30.87
C VAL A 183 23.66 -10.38 30.78
N ALA A 184 23.45 -9.34 31.59
CA ALA A 184 22.31 -8.45 31.55
C ALA A 184 22.75 -6.98 31.61
N ILE A 185 22.05 -6.08 30.91
CA ILE A 185 22.33 -4.65 30.95
C ILE A 185 21.23 -3.91 31.71
N VAL A 186 21.59 -3.30 32.84
CA VAL A 186 20.72 -2.41 33.60
C VAL A 186 21.00 -0.97 33.16
N LYS A 187 19.99 -0.28 32.60
CA LYS A 187 20.11 1.15 32.26
C LYS A 187 20.10 1.98 33.55
N ILE A 188 21.11 2.85 33.71
CA ILE A 188 21.19 3.83 34.79
C ILE A 188 21.33 5.22 34.17
N ASP A 189 20.30 6.05 34.31
CA ASP A 189 20.37 7.44 33.88
C ASP A 189 21.17 8.25 34.91
N LEU A 190 22.38 8.68 34.53
CA LEU A 190 23.20 9.57 35.36
C LEU A 190 23.06 11.01 34.88
N VAL A 191 22.37 11.83 35.66
CA VAL A 191 22.36 13.30 35.46
C VAL A 191 23.66 13.86 36.04
N LYS A 192 24.62 14.26 35.21
CA LYS A 192 25.79 15.02 35.66
C LYS A 192 25.40 16.48 35.92
N LEU A 193 25.32 16.88 37.19
CA LEU A 193 25.39 18.29 37.59
C LEU A 193 26.83 18.77 37.37
N LYS A 194 27.05 19.78 36.50
CA LYS A 194 28.39 20.38 36.36
C LYS A 194 28.76 21.09 37.67
N THR A 195 29.88 20.69 38.26
CA THR A 195 30.53 21.41 39.37
C THR A 195 31.04 22.78 38.89
N LYS A 196 30.77 23.84 39.65
CA LYS A 196 31.28 25.21 39.41
C LYS A 196 32.81 25.20 39.20
N PRO A 197 33.36 25.94 38.22
CA PRO A 197 34.80 26.09 38.09
C PRO A 197 35.38 26.87 39.29
N LYS A 198 36.56 26.47 39.76
CA LYS A 198 37.33 27.17 40.82
C LYS A 198 37.69 28.59 40.37
N PRO A 199 37.70 29.58 41.28
CA PRO A 199 38.11 30.94 40.94
C PRO A 199 39.61 31.00 40.64
N LYS A 200 39.98 31.67 39.53
CA LYS A 200 41.35 32.10 39.26
C LYS A 200 41.52 33.52 39.82
N GLU A 201 42.70 33.74 40.40
CA GLU A 201 43.14 34.98 41.04
C GLU A 201 43.08 36.21 40.12
N GLU A 202 42.85 37.34 40.78
CA GLU A 202 42.62 38.69 40.28
C GLU A 202 43.77 39.24 39.43
N LYS A 203 43.41 39.95 38.34
CA LYS A 203 44.01 41.23 37.97
C LYS A 203 42.93 42.13 37.36
N GLU A 204 42.79 43.31 37.95
CA GLU A 204 41.99 44.44 37.49
C GLU A 204 42.49 44.96 36.15
N GLU A 205 41.56 45.29 35.25
CA GLU A 205 41.56 46.57 34.53
C GLU A 205 40.17 46.79 33.90
N LEU A 206 39.70 48.05 33.98
CA LEU A 206 38.38 48.52 33.59
C LEU A 206 38.16 48.46 32.07
N GLU A 207 36.95 48.12 31.63
CA GLU A 207 36.20 48.95 30.67
C GLU A 207 34.73 48.54 30.56
N VAL A 208 33.89 49.55 30.29
CA VAL A 208 32.44 49.58 30.31
C VAL A 208 31.87 49.17 28.95
N GLY A 209 30.88 48.27 28.89
CA GLY A 209 30.05 48.14 27.70
C GLY A 209 29.29 46.82 27.52
N ASP A 210 27.97 46.96 27.41
CA ASP A 210 26.98 46.09 26.76
C ASP A 210 26.44 44.81 27.42
N VAL A 211 25.11 44.84 27.57
CA VAL A 211 24.20 43.77 27.97
C VAL A 211 24.15 42.71 26.86
N ALA A 212 24.86 41.58 27.05
CA ALA A 212 24.78 40.41 26.20
C ALA A 212 23.91 39.31 26.83
N SER A 213 23.00 38.80 26.02
CA SER A 213 22.04 37.71 26.28
C SER A 213 22.67 36.47 26.95
N GLU A 214 22.06 36.01 28.05
CA GLU A 214 22.29 34.66 28.59
C GLU A 214 21.91 33.61 27.54
N THR A 215 22.92 32.91 27.00
CA THR A 215 22.68 31.69 26.21
C THR A 215 22.55 30.50 27.17
N PRO A 216 21.53 29.63 27.01
CA PRO A 216 21.34 28.50 27.92
C PRO A 216 22.45 27.47 27.71
N ILE A 217 23.10 27.09 28.82
CA ILE A 217 24.15 26.08 28.90
C ILE A 217 23.57 24.73 28.43
N LYS A 218 23.97 24.26 27.23
CA LYS A 218 23.58 22.93 26.72
C LYS A 218 24.16 21.83 27.62
N ALA A 219 23.29 21.06 28.26
CA ALA A 219 23.63 19.82 28.94
C ALA A 219 24.02 18.75 27.90
N SER A 220 25.26 18.26 27.96
CA SER A 220 25.68 17.08 27.20
C SER A 220 25.14 15.84 27.90
N GLN A 221 24.04 15.26 27.40
CA GLN A 221 23.60 13.94 27.85
C GLN A 221 24.62 12.88 27.42
N THR A 222 25.17 12.15 28.39
CA THR A 222 26.00 10.96 28.16
C THR A 222 25.30 9.77 28.79
N GLU A 223 24.76 8.85 27.99
CA GLU A 223 24.15 7.62 28.52
C GLU A 223 25.23 6.60 28.90
N GLN A 224 25.07 5.95 30.06
CA GLN A 224 25.94 4.88 30.55
C GLN A 224 25.14 3.61 30.84
N TYR A 225 25.71 2.46 30.51
CA TYR A 225 25.10 1.14 30.66
C TYR A 225 25.81 0.38 31.78
N LEU A 226 25.06 -0.15 32.75
CA LEU A 226 25.60 -1.04 33.78
C LEU A 226 25.45 -2.47 33.32
N ILE A 227 26.55 -3.12 33.01
CA ILE A 227 26.61 -4.53 32.64
C ILE A 227 26.72 -5.33 33.95
N CYS A 228 25.76 -6.23 34.15
CA CYS A 228 25.81 -7.27 35.17
C CYS A 228 26.25 -8.56 34.49
N THR A 229 27.36 -9.15 34.92
CA THR A 229 27.87 -10.40 34.36
C THR A 229 28.16 -11.42 35.45
N ARG A 230 27.87 -12.69 35.22
CA ARG A 230 28.28 -13.79 36.11
C ARG A 230 29.35 -14.65 35.42
N PRO A 231 30.58 -14.72 35.96
CA PRO A 231 31.60 -15.64 35.49
C PRO A 231 31.31 -17.07 36.01
N GLY A 232 30.59 -17.89 35.26
CA GLY A 232 30.37 -19.31 35.58
C GLY A 232 29.28 -19.61 36.63
N ASP A 233 28.92 -20.89 36.71
CA ASP A 233 27.89 -21.38 37.64
C ASP A 233 28.45 -21.46 39.06
N GLY A 234 28.01 -20.54 39.93
CA GLY A 234 28.37 -20.50 41.35
C GLY A 234 29.26 -19.33 41.78
N GLU A 235 29.78 -18.51 40.85
CA GLU A 235 30.52 -17.30 41.19
C GLU A 235 29.62 -16.08 41.39
N GLU A 236 30.13 -15.10 42.16
CA GLU A 236 29.44 -13.84 42.41
C GLU A 236 29.31 -12.98 41.15
N GLU A 237 28.14 -12.36 40.93
CA GLU A 237 27.94 -11.41 39.84
C GLU A 237 28.84 -10.17 39.95
N VAL A 238 29.36 -9.74 38.81
CA VAL A 238 30.24 -8.58 38.66
C VAL A 238 29.51 -7.48 37.91
N PHE A 239 29.67 -6.24 38.37
CA PHE A 239 29.02 -5.06 37.79
C PHE A 239 30.05 -4.13 37.15
N VAL A 240 29.79 -3.69 35.92
CA VAL A 240 30.73 -2.92 35.10
C VAL A 240 30.02 -1.82 34.32
N TYR A 241 30.51 -0.57 34.39
CA TYR A 241 29.99 0.53 33.56
C TYR A 241 30.65 0.57 32.19
N ARG A 242 29.84 0.74 31.14
CA ARG A 242 30.30 1.01 29.77
C ARG A 242 29.47 2.12 29.13
N ASP A 243 30.11 3.02 28.41
CA ASP A 243 29.45 4.00 27.55
C ASP A 243 29.46 3.52 26.09
N TYR A 244 28.61 4.10 25.25
CA TYR A 244 28.54 3.69 23.84
C TYR A 244 29.85 3.95 23.07
N SER A 245 30.67 4.91 23.50
CA SER A 245 31.99 5.14 22.91
C SER A 245 32.95 3.96 23.15
N THR A 246 32.88 3.33 24.32
CA THR A 246 33.63 2.11 24.64
C THR A 246 33.12 0.92 23.84
N PHE A 247 31.80 0.80 23.61
CA PHE A 247 31.25 -0.21 22.70
C PHE A 247 31.77 -0.05 21.26
N LYS A 248 31.85 1.18 20.73
CA LYS A 248 32.42 1.43 19.38
C LYS A 248 33.89 1.06 19.27
N LYS A 249 34.68 1.39 20.30
CA LYS A 249 36.11 1.01 20.34
C LYS A 249 36.27 -0.51 20.37
N PHE A 250 35.52 -1.16 21.26
CA PHE A 250 35.49 -2.62 21.38
C PHE A 250 35.09 -3.31 20.06
N ASP A 251 34.05 -2.82 19.38
CA ASP A 251 33.60 -3.37 18.11
C ASP A 251 34.63 -3.21 16.99
N LYS A 252 35.31 -2.05 16.92
CA LYS A 252 36.41 -1.81 15.98
C LYS A 252 37.59 -2.75 16.24
N ASP A 253 37.91 -2.96 17.52
CA ASP A 253 39.00 -3.84 17.96
C ASP A 253 38.70 -5.34 17.76
N LEU A 254 37.42 -5.70 17.66
CA LEU A 254 36.98 -7.03 17.21
C LEU A 254 37.05 -7.15 15.68
N GLY A 255 36.66 -6.10 14.94
CA GLY A 255 36.71 -6.11 13.48
C GLY A 255 38.12 -6.31 12.91
N SER A 256 39.16 -5.84 13.61
CA SER A 256 40.57 -6.05 13.22
C SER A 256 41.05 -7.50 13.37
N THR A 257 40.28 -8.37 14.03
CA THR A 257 40.63 -9.79 14.24
C THR A 257 40.08 -10.73 13.15
N GLY A 258 39.36 -10.21 12.16
CA GLY A 258 38.83 -11.00 11.03
C GLY A 258 37.63 -11.90 11.36
N VAL A 259 37.06 -11.77 12.56
CA VAL A 259 35.90 -12.56 13.01
C VAL A 259 34.61 -12.10 12.32
N GLN A 260 33.83 -13.03 11.78
CA GLN A 260 32.45 -12.77 11.38
C GLN A 260 31.61 -12.50 12.62
N LYS A 261 31.33 -11.21 12.89
CA LYS A 261 30.62 -10.74 14.09
C LYS A 261 29.32 -10.03 13.71
N PRO A 262 28.31 -10.03 14.60
CA PRO A 262 27.12 -9.19 14.42
C PRO A 262 27.52 -7.70 14.39
N ALA A 263 26.78 -6.91 13.62
CA ALA A 263 26.99 -5.46 13.54
C ALA A 263 26.67 -4.79 14.88
N LEU A 264 27.49 -3.83 15.32
CA LEU A 264 27.18 -3.04 16.51
C LEU A 264 25.89 -2.24 16.28
N PRO A 265 24.93 -2.28 17.21
CA PRO A 265 23.69 -1.51 17.10
C PRO A 265 23.96 -0.01 16.93
N GLY A 266 23.31 0.61 15.95
CA GLY A 266 23.37 2.05 15.70
C GLY A 266 22.58 2.89 16.71
N PRO A 267 22.83 4.21 16.80
CA PRO A 267 22.10 5.10 17.67
C PRO A 267 20.62 5.22 17.25
N GLY A 268 19.70 5.07 18.21
CA GLY A 268 18.27 5.27 18.02
C GLY A 268 17.85 6.75 18.02
N PRO A 269 16.54 7.05 18.09
CA PRO A 269 16.01 8.43 18.09
C PRO A 269 16.54 9.31 19.23
N SER A 270 16.94 8.71 20.35
CA SER A 270 17.57 9.37 21.50
C SER A 270 19.06 9.69 21.31
N GLY A 271 19.66 9.31 20.17
CA GLY A 271 21.10 9.45 19.90
C GLY A 271 21.97 8.31 20.44
N PHE A 272 21.38 7.31 21.09
CA PHE A 272 22.06 6.13 21.66
C PHE A 272 21.28 4.84 21.32
N PRO A 273 21.94 3.67 21.24
CA PRO A 273 21.24 2.39 21.03
C PRO A 273 20.41 1.99 22.26
N SER A 274 19.36 1.19 22.05
CA SER A 274 18.59 0.62 23.15
C SER A 274 19.42 -0.38 23.97
N LYS A 275 19.07 -0.54 25.26
CA LYS A 275 19.79 -1.47 26.14
C LYS A 275 19.63 -2.92 25.64
N GLU A 276 18.47 -3.24 25.08
CA GLU A 276 18.10 -4.56 24.56
C GLU A 276 18.98 -4.93 23.37
N ASN A 277 19.22 -3.99 22.44
CA ASN A 277 20.07 -4.22 21.28
C ASN A 277 21.54 -4.41 21.69
N LEU A 278 22.03 -3.65 22.68
CA LEU A 278 23.38 -3.84 23.20
C LEU A 278 23.53 -5.16 23.96
N GLN A 279 22.51 -5.58 24.69
CA GLN A 279 22.48 -6.87 25.39
C GLN A 279 22.50 -8.03 24.40
N LEU A 280 21.72 -7.94 23.31
CA LEU A 280 21.76 -8.86 22.16
C LEU A 280 23.16 -8.96 21.54
N TYR A 281 23.77 -7.81 21.25
CA TYR A 281 25.12 -7.76 20.69
C TYR A 281 26.13 -8.48 21.59
N LEU A 282 26.10 -8.24 22.91
CA LEU A 282 26.99 -8.94 23.85
C LEU A 282 26.68 -10.45 23.90
N ARG A 283 25.41 -10.85 23.92
CA ARG A 283 25.01 -12.27 23.95
C ARG A 283 25.44 -13.03 22.70
N ALA A 284 25.31 -12.41 21.52
CA ALA A 284 25.77 -13.00 20.28
C ALA A 284 27.30 -13.17 20.27
N LEU A 285 28.05 -12.24 20.87
CA LEU A 285 29.49 -12.42 21.07
C LEU A 285 29.83 -13.49 22.11
N LEU A 286 29.00 -13.70 23.15
CA LEU A 286 29.16 -14.81 24.09
C LEU A 286 28.95 -16.18 23.41
N ALA A 287 28.03 -16.28 22.46
CA ALA A 287 27.85 -17.50 21.67
C ALA A 287 29.10 -17.85 20.86
N TYR A 288 29.87 -16.84 20.41
CA TYR A 288 31.18 -17.04 19.81
C TYR A 288 32.22 -17.58 20.82
N LEU A 289 32.23 -17.09 22.07
CA LEU A 289 33.07 -17.66 23.14
C LEU A 289 32.81 -19.14 23.37
N ALA A 290 31.55 -19.56 23.28
CA ALA A 290 31.15 -20.95 23.52
C ALA A 290 31.74 -21.90 22.46
N HIS A 291 31.96 -21.41 21.24
CA HIS A 291 32.56 -22.19 20.14
C HIS A 291 34.09 -22.21 20.19
N ASP A 292 34.73 -21.12 20.63
CA ASP A 292 36.20 -20.99 20.71
C ASP A 292 36.65 -20.24 22.00
N PRO A 293 36.73 -20.93 23.15
CA PRO A 293 36.96 -20.28 24.45
C PRO A 293 38.40 -19.74 24.64
N GLU A 294 39.37 -20.22 23.86
CA GLU A 294 40.79 -19.83 23.96
C GLU A 294 41.23 -18.79 22.91
N SER A 295 40.30 -18.33 22.07
CA SER A 295 40.55 -17.30 21.06
C SER A 295 41.09 -15.98 21.66
N PRO A 296 41.96 -15.22 20.95
CA PRO A 296 42.32 -13.85 21.33
C PRO A 296 41.10 -12.92 21.47
N THR A 297 40.07 -13.19 20.66
CA THR A 297 38.75 -12.54 20.70
C THR A 297 38.05 -12.80 22.03
N SER A 298 38.21 -14.02 22.55
CA SER A 298 37.61 -14.48 23.81
C SER A 298 38.23 -13.79 25.02
N PHE A 299 39.55 -13.57 24.98
CA PHE A 299 40.24 -12.77 26.00
C PHE A 299 39.77 -11.30 26.01
N LYS A 300 39.62 -10.68 24.83
CA LYS A 300 39.12 -9.30 24.70
C LYS A 300 37.71 -9.14 25.26
N LEU A 301 36.81 -10.08 24.98
CA LEU A 301 35.44 -10.04 25.49
C LEU A 301 35.40 -10.27 27.02
N LYS A 302 36.17 -11.22 27.56
CA LYS A 302 36.33 -11.39 29.02
C LYS A 302 36.83 -10.11 29.68
N SER A 303 37.84 -9.46 29.11
CA SER A 303 38.35 -8.18 29.61
C SER A 303 37.30 -7.06 29.53
N PHE A 304 36.45 -7.05 28.49
CA PHE A 304 35.38 -6.07 28.36
C PHE A 304 34.28 -6.29 29.41
N LEU A 305 33.94 -7.53 29.73
CA LEU A 305 32.88 -7.88 30.69
C LEU A 305 33.32 -7.78 32.15
N LEU A 306 34.58 -8.11 32.47
CA LEU A 306 35.08 -8.18 33.84
C LEU A 306 35.97 -6.99 34.24
N GLY A 307 36.49 -6.24 33.27
CA GLY A 307 37.41 -5.13 33.52
C GLY A 307 36.77 -3.98 34.30
N PHE A 308 37.46 -3.49 35.32
CA PHE A 308 37.01 -2.40 36.20
C PHE A 308 35.69 -2.69 36.93
N ALA A 309 35.62 -3.86 37.59
CA ALA A 309 34.51 -4.25 38.46
C ALA A 309 34.23 -3.21 39.56
N LEU A 310 32.95 -2.91 39.77
CA LEU A 310 32.50 -1.91 40.74
C LEU A 310 32.06 -2.57 42.06
N PRO A 311 32.59 -2.13 43.21
CA PRO A 311 32.08 -2.58 44.50
C PRO A 311 30.78 -1.85 44.84
N PHE A 312 29.71 -2.61 45.12
CA PHE A 312 28.43 -2.07 45.63
C PHE A 312 28.12 -2.63 47.03
N PRO A 313 27.47 -1.85 47.91
CA PRO A 313 26.94 -2.36 49.18
C PRO A 313 25.97 -3.53 48.98
N PRO A 314 25.88 -4.49 49.92
CA PRO A 314 25.11 -5.71 49.76
C PRO A 314 23.61 -5.46 49.49
N GLU A 315 23.03 -4.41 50.08
CA GLU A 315 21.64 -4.03 49.84
C GLU A 315 21.41 -3.50 48.42
N LYS A 316 22.31 -2.62 47.93
CA LYS A 316 22.24 -2.07 46.56
C LYS A 316 22.53 -3.16 45.52
N ARG A 317 23.39 -4.12 45.85
CA ARG A 317 23.67 -5.29 45.02
C ARG A 317 22.41 -6.16 44.88
N ARG A 318 21.74 -6.49 45.99
CA ARG A 318 20.48 -7.26 45.97
C ARG A 318 19.40 -6.58 45.12
N SER A 319 19.19 -5.28 45.29
CA SER A 319 18.18 -4.55 44.52
C SER A 319 18.50 -4.47 43.02
N LEU A 320 19.78 -4.29 42.65
CA LEU A 320 20.21 -4.33 41.26
C LEU A 320 20.08 -5.73 40.64
N LEU A 321 20.37 -6.79 41.39
CA LEU A 321 20.19 -8.18 40.94
C LEU A 321 18.72 -8.54 40.78
N GLU A 322 17.87 -8.15 41.72
CA GLU A 322 16.42 -8.35 41.63
C GLU A 322 15.85 -7.60 40.41
N ARG A 323 16.29 -6.37 40.18
CA ARG A 323 15.94 -5.61 38.97
C ARG A 323 16.42 -6.32 37.70
N ALA A 324 17.66 -6.80 37.66
CA ALA A 324 18.19 -7.53 36.50
C ALA A 324 17.43 -8.85 36.23
N ARG A 325 17.05 -9.60 37.28
CA ARG A 325 16.24 -10.83 37.17
C ARG A 325 14.81 -10.53 36.71
N ASN A 326 14.19 -9.49 37.25
CA ASN A 326 12.84 -9.08 36.84
C ASN A 326 12.84 -8.60 35.39
N GLU A 327 13.85 -7.85 34.98
CA GLU A 327 14.04 -7.44 33.57
C GLU A 327 14.29 -8.65 32.67
N GLU A 328 15.10 -9.65 33.08
CA GLU A 328 15.32 -10.90 32.32
C GLU A 328 14.05 -11.74 32.20
N SER A 329 13.25 -11.86 33.25
CA SER A 329 11.95 -12.54 33.21
C SER A 329 10.99 -11.85 32.25
N GLN A 330 10.94 -10.51 32.27
CA GLN A 330 10.12 -9.74 31.33
C GLN A 330 10.58 -9.92 29.88
N LEU A 331 11.88 -10.01 29.64
CA LEU A 331 12.44 -10.32 28.32
C LEU A 331 12.08 -11.74 27.88
N THR A 332 12.15 -12.71 28.79
CA THR A 332 11.74 -14.11 28.56
C THR A 332 10.28 -14.17 28.10
N ASP A 333 9.39 -13.52 28.84
CA ASP A 333 7.96 -13.49 28.53
C ASP A 333 7.70 -12.79 27.19
N SER A 334 8.42 -11.70 26.92
CA SER A 334 8.32 -10.95 25.67
C SER A 334 8.84 -11.75 24.45
N HIS A 335 9.95 -12.47 24.59
CA HIS A 335 10.47 -13.36 23.56
C HIS A 335 9.51 -14.53 23.29
N ASN A 336 9.08 -15.22 24.34
CA ASN A 336 8.17 -16.36 24.21
C ASN A 336 6.85 -15.97 23.54
N THR A 337 6.30 -14.81 23.90
CA THR A 337 5.10 -14.28 23.25
C THR A 337 5.37 -13.88 21.78
N TRP A 338 6.49 -13.23 21.48
CA TRP A 338 6.88 -12.88 20.10
C TRP A 338 7.05 -14.11 19.20
N VAL A 339 7.76 -15.13 19.67
CA VAL A 339 7.96 -16.39 18.94
C VAL A 339 6.64 -17.15 18.80
N ALA A 340 5.77 -17.14 19.82
CA ALA A 340 4.44 -17.73 19.73
C ALA A 340 3.57 -17.02 18.66
N ALA A 341 3.63 -15.68 18.60
CA ALA A 341 2.98 -14.92 17.54
C ALA A 341 3.54 -15.28 16.15
N GLY A 342 4.86 -15.46 16.03
CA GLY A 342 5.51 -15.96 14.81
C GLY A 342 4.99 -17.34 14.38
N ARG A 343 4.89 -18.29 15.32
CA ARG A 343 4.29 -19.61 15.05
C ARG A 343 2.84 -19.49 14.60
N LYS A 344 2.04 -18.62 15.22
CA LYS A 344 0.64 -18.40 14.82
C LYS A 344 0.54 -17.81 13.42
N VAL A 345 1.41 -16.86 13.07
CA VAL A 345 1.51 -16.30 11.71
C VAL A 345 1.85 -17.38 10.68
N ASN A 346 2.77 -18.28 11.00
CA ASN A 346 3.09 -19.40 10.13
C ASN A 346 1.91 -20.38 9.97
N GLU A 347 1.20 -20.72 11.05
CA GLU A 347 0.00 -21.56 11.01
C GLU A 347 -1.09 -20.97 10.09
N MET A 348 -1.36 -19.66 10.22
CA MET A 348 -2.31 -18.95 9.35
C MET A 348 -1.89 -19.03 7.87
N ARG A 349 -0.59 -18.86 7.59
CA ARG A 349 -0.04 -18.95 6.23
C ARG A 349 -0.14 -20.36 5.65
N GLU A 350 0.10 -21.38 6.46
CA GLU A 350 -0.05 -22.78 6.05
C GLU A 350 -1.49 -23.14 5.77
N GLY A 351 -2.44 -22.66 6.59
CA GLY A 351 -3.88 -22.77 6.34
C GLY A 351 -4.28 -22.13 5.02
N TRP A 352 -3.82 -20.90 4.75
CA TRP A 352 -4.07 -20.21 3.48
C TRP A 352 -3.49 -20.95 2.28
N ARG A 353 -2.26 -21.46 2.39
CA ARG A 353 -1.65 -22.27 1.32
C ARG A 353 -2.47 -23.53 1.05
N PHE A 354 -2.85 -24.26 2.10
CA PHE A 354 -3.71 -25.44 1.97
C PHE A 354 -5.02 -25.12 1.25
N PHE A 355 -5.67 -24.01 1.62
CA PHE A 355 -6.92 -23.57 0.98
C PHE A 355 -6.71 -23.26 -0.51
N VAL A 356 -5.69 -22.47 -0.85
CA VAL A 356 -5.39 -22.12 -2.25
C VAL A 356 -5.01 -23.34 -3.08
N ASP A 357 -4.19 -24.25 -2.54
CA ASP A 357 -3.77 -25.47 -3.22
C ASP A 357 -4.98 -26.38 -3.50
N SER A 358 -5.91 -26.50 -2.53
CA SER A 358 -7.16 -27.25 -2.71
C SER A 358 -8.07 -26.62 -3.78
N LEU A 359 -8.14 -25.28 -3.84
CA LEU A 359 -8.89 -24.59 -4.91
C LEU A 359 -8.31 -24.87 -6.29
N LEU A 360 -6.97 -24.90 -6.42
CA LEU A 360 -6.30 -25.17 -7.69
C LEU A 360 -6.33 -26.65 -8.09
N ALA A 361 -6.50 -27.57 -7.14
CA ALA A 361 -6.68 -29.00 -7.38
C ALA A 361 -8.08 -29.34 -7.95
N GLY A 362 -9.05 -28.45 -7.78
CA GLY A 362 -10.38 -28.51 -8.40
C GLY A 362 -11.52 -28.92 -7.46
N ASP A 363 -11.25 -29.67 -6.39
CA ASP A 363 -12.23 -30.14 -5.39
C ASP A 363 -12.44 -29.15 -4.23
N GLY A 364 -11.47 -28.26 -3.98
CA GLY A 364 -11.52 -27.33 -2.86
C GLY A 364 -12.68 -26.32 -2.93
N LEU A 365 -13.16 -25.97 -4.12
CA LEU A 365 -14.28 -25.03 -4.27
C LEU A 365 -15.58 -25.64 -3.75
N ASP A 366 -15.88 -26.87 -4.15
CA ASP A 366 -17.09 -27.59 -3.74
C ASP A 366 -17.06 -27.86 -2.22
N ALA A 367 -15.91 -28.28 -1.68
CA ALA A 367 -15.72 -28.46 -0.24
C ALA A 367 -15.96 -27.15 0.55
N SER A 368 -15.51 -26.01 0.02
CA SER A 368 -15.68 -24.70 0.68
C SER A 368 -17.14 -24.27 0.74
N PHE A 369 -17.89 -24.47 -0.34
CA PHE A 369 -19.31 -24.14 -0.38
C PHE A 369 -20.17 -25.15 0.41
N GLU A 370 -19.75 -26.41 0.49
CA GLU A 370 -20.37 -27.40 1.39
C GLU A 370 -20.20 -27.01 2.87
N LEU A 371 -19.00 -26.59 3.27
CA LEU A 371 -18.76 -26.05 4.61
C LEU A 371 -19.61 -24.79 4.87
N LEU A 372 -19.65 -23.86 3.91
CA LEU A 372 -20.48 -22.67 3.99
C LEU A 372 -21.97 -23.00 4.16
N LYS A 373 -22.45 -24.08 3.55
CA LYS A 373 -23.84 -24.55 3.67
C LYS A 373 -24.13 -25.14 5.04
N ASN A 374 -23.21 -25.94 5.57
CA ASN A 374 -23.44 -26.76 6.76
C ASN A 374 -23.13 -26.02 8.07
N HIS A 375 -22.24 -25.03 8.03
CA HIS A 375 -21.83 -24.25 9.20
C HIS A 375 -22.31 -22.81 9.08
N SER A 376 -23.22 -22.39 9.97
CA SER A 376 -23.71 -21.00 10.04
C SER A 376 -22.75 -20.06 10.76
N SER A 377 -21.83 -20.59 11.58
CA SER A 377 -20.77 -19.81 12.20
C SER A 377 -19.41 -20.09 11.58
N ILE A 378 -18.64 -19.02 11.40
CA ILE A 378 -17.25 -19.07 10.94
C ILE A 378 -16.34 -19.77 11.96
N TYR A 379 -16.73 -19.77 13.25
CA TYR A 379 -15.98 -20.37 14.34
C TYR A 379 -16.12 -21.89 14.40
N ASP A 380 -17.13 -22.45 13.71
CA ASP A 380 -17.36 -23.91 13.64
C ASP A 380 -16.59 -24.58 12.49
N LEU A 381 -15.80 -23.81 11.73
CA LEU A 381 -15.03 -24.32 10.60
C LEU A 381 -13.85 -25.19 11.05
N PRO A 382 -13.44 -26.18 10.25
CA PRO A 382 -12.25 -26.98 10.54
C PRO A 382 -11.00 -26.11 10.70
N ILE A 383 -10.07 -26.52 11.58
CA ILE A 383 -8.89 -25.73 12.01
C ILE A 383 -8.12 -25.13 10.82
N LYS A 384 -7.90 -25.90 9.75
CA LYS A 384 -7.18 -25.42 8.55
C LYS A 384 -7.92 -24.29 7.80
N TYR A 385 -9.24 -24.38 7.69
CA TYR A 385 -10.08 -23.33 7.08
C TYR A 385 -10.16 -22.11 8.00
N ARG A 386 -10.20 -22.30 9.32
CA ARG A 386 -10.10 -21.20 10.29
C ARG A 386 -8.76 -20.48 10.16
N ALA A 387 -7.66 -21.21 10.03
CA ALA A 387 -6.33 -20.61 9.83
C ALA A 387 -6.26 -19.80 8.53
N ALA A 388 -6.84 -20.32 7.43
CA ALA A 388 -6.95 -19.62 6.15
C ALA A 388 -7.83 -18.35 6.25
N GLU A 389 -8.94 -18.44 6.97
CA GLU A 389 -9.85 -17.34 7.25
C GLU A 389 -9.14 -16.21 8.02
N GLN A 390 -8.43 -16.52 9.10
CA GLN A 390 -7.71 -15.50 9.86
C GLN A 390 -6.64 -14.80 9.02
N TRP A 391 -5.95 -15.55 8.15
CA TRP A 391 -5.03 -14.96 7.18
C TRP A 391 -5.75 -13.97 6.26
N ALA A 392 -6.91 -14.35 5.71
CA ALA A 392 -7.72 -13.49 4.86
C ALA A 392 -8.29 -12.27 5.61
N SER A 393 -8.72 -12.43 6.86
CA SER A 393 -9.19 -11.35 7.74
C SER A 393 -8.07 -10.32 8.00
N CYS A 394 -6.86 -10.79 8.30
CA CYS A 394 -5.68 -9.92 8.39
C CYS A 394 -5.39 -9.22 7.05
N TYR A 395 -5.48 -9.92 5.91
CA TYR A 395 -5.31 -9.30 4.59
C TYR A 395 -6.27 -8.12 4.37
N VAL A 396 -7.56 -8.35 4.61
CA VAL A 396 -8.61 -7.34 4.43
C VAL A 396 -8.41 -6.16 5.39
N ALA A 397 -8.05 -6.43 6.65
CA ALA A 397 -7.73 -5.39 7.62
C ALA A 397 -6.59 -4.46 7.17
N TYR A 398 -5.50 -5.04 6.66
CA TYR A 398 -4.39 -4.25 6.12
C TYR A 398 -4.79 -3.47 4.87
N ALA A 399 -5.70 -4.03 4.05
CA ALA A 399 -6.24 -3.33 2.90
C ALA A 399 -7.09 -2.12 3.27
N LEU A 400 -7.94 -2.24 4.30
CA LEU A 400 -8.73 -1.14 4.84
C LEU A 400 -7.85 -0.07 5.49
N HIS A 401 -6.86 -0.49 6.29
CA HIS A 401 -5.85 0.42 6.86
C HIS A 401 -5.13 1.18 5.74
N TYR A 402 -4.72 0.51 4.67
CA TYR A 402 -4.11 1.19 3.53
C TYR A 402 -5.07 2.19 2.91
N LEU A 403 -6.28 1.76 2.53
CA LEU A 403 -7.25 2.59 1.82
C LEU A 403 -7.64 3.87 2.59
N PHE A 404 -7.73 3.79 3.92
CA PHE A 404 -8.25 4.88 4.75
C PHE A 404 -7.21 5.55 5.65
N VAL A 405 -5.97 5.03 5.75
CA VAL A 405 -4.91 5.60 6.59
C VAL A 405 -3.59 5.81 5.83
N ALA A 406 -3.11 4.80 5.11
CA ALA A 406 -1.75 4.79 4.56
C ALA A 406 -1.63 5.21 3.08
N ALA A 407 -2.70 5.15 2.28
CA ALA A 407 -2.67 5.53 0.88
C ALA A 407 -2.46 7.05 0.72
N PRO A 408 -1.84 7.52 -0.39
CA PRO A 408 -1.61 8.95 -0.63
C PRO A 408 -2.91 9.77 -0.67
N ASN A 409 -4.01 9.12 -1.06
CA ASN A 409 -5.36 9.67 -1.16
C ASN A 409 -6.31 9.18 -0.04
N ALA A 410 -5.77 8.62 1.05
CA ALA A 410 -6.57 8.03 2.13
C ALA A 410 -7.59 9.00 2.74
N ASN A 411 -7.21 10.27 2.94
CA ASN A 411 -8.09 11.30 3.50
C ASN A 411 -9.31 11.56 2.62
N GLU A 412 -9.12 11.62 1.30
CA GLU A 412 -10.21 11.80 0.36
C GLU A 412 -11.13 10.57 0.31
N ALA A 413 -10.54 9.37 0.31
CA ALA A 413 -11.30 8.11 0.33
C ALA A 413 -12.15 8.02 1.62
N PHE A 414 -11.56 8.35 2.76
CA PHE A 414 -12.24 8.37 4.05
C PHE A 414 -13.32 9.45 4.11
N TYR A 415 -13.05 10.65 3.59
CA TYR A 415 -14.06 11.70 3.52
C TYR A 415 -15.25 11.32 2.64
N LEU A 416 -15.00 10.73 1.47
CA LEU A 416 -16.06 10.25 0.59
C LEU A 416 -16.91 9.18 1.28
N LEU A 417 -16.26 8.27 2.00
CA LEU A 417 -16.94 7.28 2.83
C LEU A 417 -17.80 7.96 3.91
N GLN A 418 -17.28 8.95 4.63
CA GLN A 418 -18.02 9.69 5.66
C GLN A 418 -19.23 10.41 5.08
N ILE A 419 -19.09 11.11 3.95
CA ILE A 419 -20.21 11.74 3.25
C ILE A 419 -21.26 10.69 2.87
N LEU A 420 -20.83 9.62 2.20
CA LEU A 420 -21.73 8.57 1.72
C LEU A 420 -22.51 7.97 2.89
N HIS A 421 -21.80 7.60 3.96
CA HIS A 421 -22.38 7.01 5.16
C HIS A 421 -23.32 7.98 5.87
N HIS A 422 -22.95 9.26 6.00
CA HIS A 422 -23.78 10.29 6.64
C HIS A 422 -25.08 10.59 5.89
N PHE A 423 -25.03 10.73 4.56
CA PHE A 423 -26.23 11.07 3.78
C PHE A 423 -27.13 9.86 3.46
N PHE A 424 -26.65 8.64 3.68
CA PHE A 424 -27.40 7.42 3.43
C PHE A 424 -28.45 7.19 4.54
N PRO A 425 -29.76 7.22 4.23
CA PRO A 425 -30.79 7.13 5.25
C PRO A 425 -31.07 5.66 5.61
N TYR A 426 -30.23 5.08 6.49
CA TYR A 426 -30.30 3.67 6.87
C TYR A 426 -31.67 3.24 7.42
N GLY A 427 -32.34 4.08 8.20
CA GLY A 427 -33.67 3.77 8.74
C GLY A 427 -34.72 3.55 7.63
N ILE A 428 -34.81 4.51 6.71
CA ILE A 428 -35.71 4.42 5.54
C ILE A 428 -35.29 3.23 4.66
N ALA A 429 -34.00 3.10 4.36
CA ALA A 429 -33.48 2.00 3.55
C ALA A 429 -33.82 0.62 4.13
N LYS A 430 -33.64 0.42 5.44
CA LYS A 430 -34.02 -0.81 6.15
C LYS A 430 -35.52 -1.07 6.05
N GLN A 431 -36.36 -0.05 6.12
CA GLN A 431 -37.81 -0.19 5.98
C GLN A 431 -38.21 -0.56 4.55
N LEU A 432 -37.60 0.05 3.54
CA LEU A 432 -37.84 -0.29 2.14
C LEU A 432 -37.41 -1.73 1.82
N LEU A 433 -36.30 -2.21 2.40
CA LEU A 433 -35.84 -3.59 2.24
C LEU A 433 -36.76 -4.65 2.89
N LYS A 434 -37.70 -4.25 3.76
CA LYS A 434 -38.72 -5.15 4.32
C LYS A 434 -39.93 -5.35 3.39
N ILE A 435 -40.00 -4.64 2.27
CA ILE A 435 -41.09 -4.79 1.30
C ILE A 435 -41.09 -6.22 0.75
N ALA A 436 -42.17 -6.96 0.98
CA ALA A 436 -42.27 -8.37 0.59
C ALA A 436 -42.16 -8.61 -0.92
N ASN A 437 -42.62 -7.66 -1.75
CA ASN A 437 -42.52 -7.74 -3.20
C ASN A 437 -41.16 -7.17 -3.68
N PRO A 438 -40.25 -8.00 -4.23
CA PRO A 438 -38.91 -7.55 -4.60
C PRO A 438 -38.89 -6.47 -5.69
N ALA A 439 -39.84 -6.49 -6.64
CA ALA A 439 -39.90 -5.47 -7.69
C ALA A 439 -40.23 -4.08 -7.11
N HIS A 440 -41.17 -4.04 -6.15
CA HIS A 440 -41.53 -2.80 -5.46
C HIS A 440 -40.41 -2.34 -4.52
N MET A 441 -39.77 -3.28 -3.81
CA MET A 441 -38.59 -3.03 -2.98
C MET A 441 -37.50 -2.34 -3.78
N ILE A 442 -37.09 -2.93 -4.91
CA ILE A 442 -36.01 -2.39 -5.75
C ILE A 442 -36.42 -1.04 -6.34
N LYS A 443 -37.65 -0.89 -6.84
CA LYS A 443 -38.14 0.40 -7.36
C LYS A 443 -38.08 1.50 -6.30
N ALA A 444 -38.53 1.22 -5.08
CA ALA A 444 -38.50 2.17 -3.99
C ALA A 444 -37.05 2.50 -3.56
N PHE A 445 -36.19 1.50 -3.51
CA PHE A 445 -34.77 1.68 -3.20
C PHE A 445 -34.03 2.50 -4.28
N MET A 446 -34.33 2.27 -5.55
CA MET A 446 -33.80 3.08 -6.67
C MET A 446 -34.27 4.53 -6.60
N ALA A 447 -35.52 4.77 -6.21
CA ALA A 447 -36.05 6.11 -5.97
C ALA A 447 -35.36 6.82 -4.79
N LEU A 448 -34.99 6.09 -3.74
CA LEU A 448 -34.21 6.63 -2.63
C LEU A 448 -32.83 7.12 -3.08
N ILE A 449 -32.17 6.33 -3.94
CA ILE A 449 -30.79 6.59 -4.35
C ILE A 449 -30.70 7.70 -5.40
N PHE A 450 -31.54 7.67 -6.45
CA PHE A 450 -31.47 8.60 -7.60
C PHE A 450 -32.67 9.52 -7.76
N GLY A 451 -33.83 9.14 -7.22
CA GLY A 451 -35.05 9.94 -7.33
C GLY A 451 -35.13 11.05 -6.30
N GLU A 452 -36.27 11.73 -6.27
CA GLU A 452 -36.60 12.71 -5.23
C GLU A 452 -37.42 12.04 -4.13
N PRO A 453 -36.82 11.49 -3.06
CA PRO A 453 -37.59 10.97 -1.95
C PRO A 453 -38.35 12.13 -1.29
N LEU A 454 -39.68 12.05 -1.28
CA LEU A 454 -40.57 13.02 -0.60
C LEU A 454 -40.38 14.48 -1.08
N GLY A 455 -39.98 14.69 -2.34
CA GLY A 455 -39.75 16.03 -2.92
C GLY A 455 -38.40 16.67 -2.57
N GLY A 456 -37.49 15.93 -1.93
CA GLY A 456 -36.12 16.37 -1.64
C GLY A 456 -35.07 15.82 -2.62
N LYS A 457 -33.84 16.35 -2.58
CA LYS A 457 -32.72 15.85 -3.41
C LYS A 457 -32.36 14.40 -3.09
N SER A 458 -32.03 13.62 -4.13
CA SER A 458 -31.53 12.24 -4.01
C SER A 458 -30.30 12.12 -3.10
N VAL A 459 -30.05 10.93 -2.54
CA VAL A 459 -28.85 10.68 -1.70
C VAL A 459 -27.59 11.07 -2.45
N PHE A 460 -27.43 10.61 -3.69
CA PHE A 460 -26.27 10.98 -4.49
C PHE A 460 -26.23 12.46 -4.82
N SER A 461 -27.36 13.09 -5.17
CA SER A 461 -27.38 14.55 -5.43
C SER A 461 -26.89 15.34 -4.21
N ARG A 462 -27.24 14.91 -2.99
CA ARG A 462 -26.74 15.49 -1.73
C ARG A 462 -25.25 15.27 -1.52
N VAL A 463 -24.77 14.03 -1.71
CA VAL A 463 -23.34 13.65 -1.65
C VAL A 463 -22.52 14.53 -2.62
N PHE A 464 -22.93 14.60 -3.89
CA PHE A 464 -22.24 15.37 -4.93
C PHE A 464 -22.30 16.88 -4.69
N SER A 465 -23.47 17.43 -4.33
CA SER A 465 -23.61 18.86 -4.00
C SER A 465 -22.69 19.27 -2.83
N SER A 466 -22.48 18.38 -1.85
CA SER A 466 -21.60 18.63 -0.71
C SER A 466 -20.12 18.66 -1.12
N ILE A 467 -19.70 17.71 -1.95
CA ILE A 467 -18.33 17.65 -2.50
C ILE A 467 -18.03 18.88 -3.35
N GLU A 468 -18.97 19.29 -4.22
CA GLU A 468 -18.79 20.41 -5.14
C GLU A 468 -18.64 21.75 -4.40
N ASN A 469 -19.59 22.07 -3.51
CA ASN A 469 -19.63 23.38 -2.85
C ASN A 469 -18.39 23.65 -1.97
N LYS A 470 -17.84 22.61 -1.34
CA LYS A 470 -16.62 22.72 -0.52
C LYS A 470 -15.37 22.83 -1.39
N ASN A 471 -15.23 21.97 -2.40
CA ASN A 471 -14.02 21.93 -3.23
C ASN A 471 -13.87 23.18 -4.11
N LEU A 472 -14.95 23.68 -4.70
CA LEU A 472 -14.89 24.75 -5.70
C LEU A 472 -14.48 26.10 -5.09
N LYS A 473 -14.98 26.43 -3.89
CA LYS A 473 -14.58 27.65 -3.16
C LYS A 473 -13.12 27.60 -2.73
N ALA A 474 -12.68 26.46 -2.20
CA ALA A 474 -11.33 26.29 -1.69
C ALA A 474 -10.27 26.26 -2.81
N HIS A 475 -10.52 25.52 -3.90
CA HIS A 475 -9.63 25.52 -5.06
C HIS A 475 -9.53 26.90 -5.70
N LYS A 476 -10.64 27.64 -5.85
CA LYS A 476 -10.61 29.00 -6.39
C LYS A 476 -9.72 29.93 -5.56
N LYS A 477 -9.84 29.89 -4.23
CA LYS A 477 -8.99 30.67 -3.32
C LYS A 477 -7.50 30.29 -3.45
N GLN A 478 -7.18 29.00 -3.59
CA GLN A 478 -5.81 28.55 -3.78
C GLN A 478 -5.24 28.92 -5.15
N ILE A 479 -6.04 28.82 -6.22
CA ILE A 479 -5.66 29.28 -7.56
C ILE A 479 -5.30 30.77 -7.52
N ASP A 480 -6.16 31.60 -6.93
CA ASP A 480 -5.91 33.04 -6.79
C ASP A 480 -4.65 33.34 -5.97
N LYS A 481 -4.36 32.53 -4.94
CA LYS A 481 -3.12 32.61 -4.15
C LYS A 481 -1.88 32.33 -4.99
N TYR A 482 -1.82 31.21 -5.71
CA TYR A 482 -0.63 30.84 -6.47
C TYR A 482 -0.40 31.74 -7.68
N ARG A 483 -1.47 32.25 -8.32
CA ARG A 483 -1.35 33.26 -9.38
C ARG A 483 -0.65 34.54 -8.87
N LYS A 484 -0.95 34.97 -7.64
CA LYS A 484 -0.26 36.10 -7.00
C LYS A 484 1.20 35.80 -6.66
N MET A 485 1.50 34.58 -6.19
CA MET A 485 2.86 34.17 -5.84
C MET A 485 3.79 34.05 -7.06
N ILE A 486 3.28 33.51 -8.17
CA ILE A 486 4.06 33.38 -9.42
C ILE A 486 4.36 34.76 -10.02
N ALA A 487 3.46 35.74 -9.81
CA ALA A 487 3.59 37.12 -10.27
C ALA A 487 3.78 37.30 -11.80
N ASP A 488 3.44 36.28 -12.59
CA ASP A 488 3.37 36.33 -14.05
C ASP A 488 1.99 35.85 -14.53
N ASN A 489 1.14 36.80 -14.92
CA ASN A 489 -0.22 36.51 -15.38
C ASN A 489 -0.23 35.74 -16.70
N THR A 490 0.73 36.00 -17.59
CA THR A 490 0.77 35.34 -18.90
C THR A 490 1.10 33.86 -18.74
N VAL A 491 2.11 33.50 -17.95
CA VAL A 491 2.45 32.11 -17.62
C VAL A 491 1.26 31.40 -16.99
N CYS A 492 0.60 32.05 -16.02
CA CYS A 492 -0.61 31.51 -15.38
C CYS A 492 -1.75 31.27 -16.38
N ASP A 493 -1.99 32.22 -17.29
CA ASP A 493 -3.03 32.11 -18.31
C ASP A 493 -2.71 31.06 -19.38
N LYS A 494 -1.44 30.86 -19.74
CA LYS A 494 -1.03 29.78 -20.65
C LYS A 494 -1.25 28.40 -20.03
N LEU A 495 -0.94 28.20 -18.75
CA LEU A 495 -1.26 26.97 -18.03
C LEU A 495 -2.78 26.72 -18.01
N ARG A 496 -3.57 27.76 -17.72
CA ARG A 496 -5.04 27.66 -17.73
C ARG A 496 -5.60 27.42 -19.13
N ALA A 497 -5.00 28.02 -20.16
CA ALA A 497 -5.38 27.81 -21.56
C ALA A 497 -5.14 26.36 -21.97
N PHE A 498 -3.98 25.78 -21.63
CA PHE A 498 -3.72 24.36 -21.82
C PHE A 498 -4.78 23.50 -21.15
N VAL A 499 -5.13 23.75 -19.89
CA VAL A 499 -6.15 22.98 -19.16
C VAL A 499 -7.51 23.04 -19.85
N ASN A 500 -7.87 24.14 -20.51
CA ASN A 500 -9.15 24.28 -21.22
C ASN A 500 -9.06 23.99 -22.73
N ALA A 501 -7.88 23.65 -23.25
CA ALA A 501 -7.63 23.35 -24.66
C ALA A 501 -8.35 22.07 -25.12
N SER A 502 -8.40 21.87 -26.44
CA SER A 502 -8.95 20.66 -27.02
C SER A 502 -8.13 19.42 -26.64
N ARG A 503 -8.72 18.23 -26.77
CA ARG A 503 -8.02 16.96 -26.50
C ARG A 503 -6.80 16.78 -27.39
N GLU A 504 -6.91 17.16 -28.66
CA GLU A 504 -5.82 17.03 -29.63
C GLU A 504 -4.61 17.89 -29.23
N GLU A 505 -4.85 19.13 -28.81
CA GLU A 505 -3.79 20.02 -28.31
C GLU A 505 -3.16 19.49 -27.02
N GLN A 506 -3.98 19.00 -26.09
CA GLN A 506 -3.48 18.43 -24.84
C GLN A 506 -2.63 17.18 -25.09
N GLU A 507 -3.05 16.29 -25.99
CA GLU A 507 -2.31 15.06 -26.27
C GLU A 507 -1.00 15.33 -27.00
N LYS A 508 -0.96 16.29 -27.94
CA LYS A 508 0.30 16.73 -28.59
C LYS A 508 1.34 17.19 -27.57
N VAL A 509 0.92 17.93 -26.54
CA VAL A 509 1.83 18.38 -25.46
C VAL A 509 2.25 17.21 -24.57
N ARG A 510 1.32 16.32 -24.20
CA ARG A 510 1.63 15.12 -23.39
C ARG A 510 2.58 14.17 -24.09
N GLU A 511 2.38 13.92 -25.38
CA GLU A 511 3.23 13.05 -26.19
C GLU A 511 4.66 13.57 -26.28
N LYS A 512 4.82 14.88 -26.49
CA LYS A 512 6.14 15.48 -26.52
C LYS A 512 6.80 15.54 -25.14
N SER A 513 6.05 15.80 -24.06
CA SER A 513 6.60 15.63 -22.70
C SER A 513 7.11 14.20 -22.44
N ARG A 514 6.47 13.17 -23.03
CA ARG A 514 6.95 11.78 -22.96
C ARG A 514 8.18 11.54 -23.83
N THR A 515 8.21 12.09 -25.04
CA THR A 515 9.29 11.90 -26.02
C THR A 515 10.57 12.64 -25.62
N ASP A 516 10.40 13.89 -25.17
CA ASP A 516 11.49 14.78 -24.76
C ASP A 516 11.92 14.51 -23.30
N GLU A 517 11.22 13.63 -22.58
CA GLU A 517 11.43 13.27 -21.17
C GLU A 517 11.45 14.46 -20.17
N VAL A 518 10.86 15.60 -20.55
CA VAL A 518 10.76 16.81 -19.72
C VAL A 518 9.42 16.94 -18.99
N ASP A 519 9.41 17.75 -17.92
CA ASP A 519 8.19 18.06 -17.17
C ASP A 519 7.10 18.66 -18.07
N ILE A 520 5.84 18.31 -17.79
CA ILE A 520 4.69 18.76 -18.57
C ILE A 520 4.52 20.28 -18.51
N VAL A 521 4.87 20.94 -17.39
CA VAL A 521 4.84 22.40 -17.27
C VAL A 521 5.75 23.05 -18.32
N ILE A 522 6.95 22.50 -18.52
CA ILE A 522 7.90 22.99 -19.54
C ILE A 522 7.34 22.75 -20.93
N SER A 523 6.84 21.55 -21.19
CA SER A 523 6.21 21.22 -22.48
C SER A 523 5.04 22.13 -22.85
N ILE A 524 4.30 22.62 -21.85
CA ILE A 524 3.21 23.60 -22.03
C ILE A 524 3.78 24.99 -22.32
N LEU A 525 4.67 25.49 -21.46
CA LEU A 525 5.08 26.91 -21.45
C LEU A 525 5.98 27.28 -22.63
N VAL A 526 7.00 26.47 -22.94
CA VAL A 526 7.94 26.65 -24.06
C VAL A 526 7.23 26.73 -25.42
N ARG A 527 6.04 26.12 -25.55
CA ARG A 527 5.28 26.07 -26.81
C ARG A 527 4.08 26.99 -26.86
N SER A 528 3.88 27.78 -25.82
CA SER A 528 2.71 28.62 -25.67
C SER A 528 2.88 30.01 -26.29
N GLY A 529 4.04 30.30 -26.88
CA GLY A 529 4.39 31.62 -27.44
C GLY A 529 4.63 32.64 -26.35
N LEU A 530 5.47 32.30 -25.37
CA LEU A 530 5.99 33.26 -24.38
C LEU A 530 7.02 34.19 -25.04
N SER A 531 7.32 35.32 -24.41
CA SER A 531 8.50 36.11 -24.82
C SER A 531 9.79 35.37 -24.47
N GLU A 532 10.87 35.64 -25.19
CA GLU A 532 12.18 35.00 -24.99
C GLU A 532 12.65 35.11 -23.53
N ALA A 533 12.50 36.29 -22.90
CA ALA A 533 12.84 36.51 -21.50
C ALA A 533 11.99 35.67 -20.51
N GLN A 534 10.73 35.40 -20.83
CA GLN A 534 9.86 34.58 -19.98
C GLN A 534 10.16 33.09 -20.14
N GLU A 535 10.53 32.69 -21.35
CA GLU A 535 10.94 31.33 -21.64
C GLU A 535 12.26 30.99 -20.92
N GLU A 536 13.22 31.92 -20.95
CA GLU A 536 14.47 31.84 -20.19
C GLU A 536 14.22 31.75 -18.67
N ASP A 537 13.40 32.63 -18.08
CA ASP A 537 13.05 32.58 -16.66
C ASP A 537 12.38 31.25 -16.25
N VAL A 538 11.50 30.70 -17.10
CA VAL A 538 10.86 29.40 -16.85
C VAL A 538 11.88 28.26 -16.88
N LEU A 539 12.82 28.28 -17.83
CA LEU A 539 13.88 27.27 -17.92
C LEU A 539 14.86 27.37 -16.74
N GLU A 540 15.24 28.59 -16.32
CA GLU A 540 16.04 28.80 -15.11
C GLU A 540 15.33 28.26 -13.86
N CYS A 541 14.03 28.55 -13.72
CA CYS A 541 13.22 28.02 -12.62
C CYS A 541 13.15 26.48 -12.63
N TYR A 542 13.09 25.88 -13.81
CA TYR A 542 13.11 24.42 -13.97
C TYR A 542 14.44 23.80 -13.58
N HIS A 543 15.56 24.33 -14.07
CA HIS A 543 16.89 23.85 -13.73
C HIS A 543 17.17 23.99 -12.23
N ALA A 544 16.85 25.16 -11.64
CA ALA A 544 16.96 25.36 -10.19
C ALA A 544 16.11 24.36 -9.38
N PHE A 545 14.92 24.00 -9.88
CA PHE A 545 14.09 22.97 -9.26
C PHE A 545 14.71 21.58 -9.38
N GLN A 546 15.25 21.21 -10.53
CA GLN A 546 15.94 19.93 -10.73
C GLN A 546 17.17 19.81 -9.83
N ASP A 547 17.99 20.86 -9.77
CA ASP A 547 19.19 20.91 -8.94
C ASP A 547 18.84 20.81 -7.45
N GLY A 548 17.80 21.52 -7.00
CA GLY A 548 17.33 21.42 -5.61
C GLY A 548 16.79 20.03 -5.25
N VAL A 549 16.08 19.37 -6.19
CA VAL A 549 15.63 17.99 -6.00
C VAL A 549 16.82 17.02 -5.96
N ALA A 550 17.81 17.18 -6.85
CA ALA A 550 19.02 16.38 -6.88
C ALA A 550 19.87 16.57 -5.60
N ALA A 551 19.89 17.79 -5.05
CA ALA A 551 20.51 18.11 -3.77
C ALA A 551 19.73 17.58 -2.54
N GLY A 552 18.56 16.97 -2.76
CA GLY A 552 17.75 16.35 -1.72
C GLY A 552 16.94 17.34 -0.88
N ASP A 553 16.61 18.52 -1.41
CA ASP A 553 15.81 19.52 -0.68
C ASP A 553 14.38 19.01 -0.42
N PRO A 554 14.02 18.72 0.86
CA PRO A 554 12.70 18.19 1.18
C PRO A 554 11.59 19.24 1.05
N THR A 555 11.92 20.53 1.02
CA THR A 555 10.95 21.62 0.97
C THR A 555 10.34 21.79 -0.41
N LEU A 556 11.07 21.47 -1.49
CA LEU A 556 10.58 21.54 -2.87
C LEU A 556 9.46 20.53 -3.13
N LEU A 557 9.51 19.38 -2.47
CA LEU A 557 8.52 18.31 -2.58
C LEU A 557 7.47 18.35 -1.45
N SER A 558 7.62 19.24 -0.46
CA SER A 558 6.72 19.35 0.70
C SER A 558 5.49 20.21 0.39
N GLU A 559 4.29 19.76 0.78
CA GLU A 559 3.07 20.57 0.65
C GLU A 559 3.04 21.79 1.60
N THR A 560 3.58 21.64 2.81
CA THR A 560 3.49 22.67 3.86
C THR A 560 4.50 23.81 3.71
N ALA A 561 5.55 23.60 2.91
CA ALA A 561 6.61 24.58 2.75
C ALA A 561 6.28 25.45 1.54
N GLU A 562 5.85 26.68 1.77
CA GLU A 562 5.55 27.58 0.65
C GLU A 562 6.83 28.02 -0.07
N ASN A 563 7.93 28.15 0.68
CA ASN A 563 9.24 28.55 0.20
C ASN A 563 10.21 27.37 0.27
N GLY A 564 10.98 27.18 -0.81
CA GLY A 564 12.05 26.20 -0.88
C GLY A 564 13.36 26.72 -0.27
N SER A 565 14.19 25.84 0.28
CA SER A 565 15.57 26.20 0.66
C SER A 565 16.50 26.34 -0.54
N SER A 566 16.13 25.75 -1.69
CA SER A 566 16.87 25.80 -2.97
C SER A 566 16.66 27.11 -3.75
N GLY A 567 16.22 28.19 -3.10
CA GLY A 567 16.06 29.50 -3.70
C GLY A 567 14.68 29.79 -4.33
N LEU A 568 14.49 31.04 -4.75
CA LEU A 568 13.21 31.56 -5.24
C LEU A 568 12.80 30.92 -6.58
N GLN A 569 13.75 30.71 -7.50
CA GLN A 569 13.50 30.15 -8.82
C GLN A 569 12.94 28.71 -8.75
N ALA A 570 13.59 27.84 -7.96
CA ALA A 570 13.10 26.49 -7.68
C ALA A 570 11.69 26.50 -7.05
N THR A 571 11.45 27.46 -6.15
CA THR A 571 10.14 27.65 -5.51
C THR A 571 9.08 28.13 -6.50
N LYS A 572 9.43 29.02 -7.44
CA LYS A 572 8.53 29.54 -8.47
C LYS A 572 8.06 28.41 -9.39
N PHE A 573 8.96 27.52 -9.82
CA PHE A 573 8.59 26.33 -10.60
C PHE A 573 7.65 25.39 -9.84
N LYS A 574 7.90 25.18 -8.54
CA LYS A 574 6.98 24.43 -7.66
C LYS A 574 5.57 25.04 -7.64
N TRP A 575 5.46 26.37 -7.55
CA TRP A 575 4.15 27.05 -7.61
C TRP A 575 3.48 26.87 -8.97
N MET A 576 4.21 26.92 -10.08
CA MET A 576 3.67 26.65 -11.42
C MET A 576 3.10 25.22 -11.52
N LYS A 577 3.82 24.21 -11.03
CA LYS A 577 3.31 22.82 -10.94
C LYS A 577 2.03 22.75 -10.10
N ARG A 578 1.99 23.44 -8.95
CA ARG A 578 0.79 23.46 -8.08
C ARG A 578 -0.40 24.15 -8.73
N LEU A 579 -0.17 25.23 -9.48
CA LEU A 579 -1.21 25.94 -10.23
C LEU A 579 -1.80 25.04 -11.33
N LEU A 580 -0.95 24.39 -12.13
CA LEU A 580 -1.40 23.44 -13.16
C LEU A 580 -2.25 22.32 -12.54
N ARG A 581 -1.83 21.77 -11.40
CA ARG A 581 -2.60 20.77 -10.64
C ARG A 581 -3.98 21.30 -10.27
N LEU A 582 -4.06 22.47 -9.62
CA LEU A 582 -5.32 23.02 -9.14
C LEU A 582 -6.30 23.34 -10.27
N GLU A 583 -5.82 23.94 -11.36
CA GLU A 583 -6.65 24.21 -12.55
C GLU A 583 -7.15 22.90 -13.18
N SER A 584 -6.27 21.90 -13.28
CA SER A 584 -6.60 20.56 -13.81
C SER A 584 -7.66 19.86 -12.94
N VAL A 585 -7.46 19.81 -11.61
CA VAL A 585 -8.42 19.21 -10.67
C VAL A 585 -9.77 19.91 -10.72
N ASN A 586 -9.77 21.24 -10.76
CA ASN A 586 -11.01 22.03 -10.85
C ASN A 586 -11.79 21.71 -12.14
N ARG A 587 -11.12 21.65 -13.30
CA ARG A 587 -11.75 21.21 -14.55
C ARG A 587 -12.23 19.76 -14.45
N GLY A 588 -11.40 18.85 -13.93
CA GLY A 588 -11.72 17.43 -13.80
C GLY A 588 -12.98 17.19 -12.96
N ASN A 589 -13.13 17.90 -11.84
CA ASN A 589 -14.33 17.84 -11.00
C ASN A 589 -15.58 18.33 -11.74
N ARG A 590 -15.47 19.41 -12.51
CA ARG A 590 -16.57 19.94 -13.33
C ARG A 590 -17.00 18.96 -14.44
N GLU A 591 -16.04 18.34 -15.14
CA GLU A 591 -16.38 17.34 -16.16
C GLU A 591 -16.94 16.05 -15.55
N ALA A 592 -16.44 15.63 -14.37
CA ALA A 592 -16.99 14.49 -13.65
C ALA A 592 -18.47 14.71 -13.26
N LEU A 593 -18.84 15.93 -12.87
CA LEU A 593 -20.24 16.30 -12.60
C LEU A 593 -21.12 16.12 -13.85
N ARG A 594 -20.65 16.57 -15.01
CA ARG A 594 -21.40 16.41 -16.26
C ARG A 594 -21.49 14.95 -16.73
N ILE A 595 -20.51 14.09 -16.42
CA ILE A 595 -20.63 12.63 -16.64
C ILE A 595 -21.74 12.08 -15.73
N TRP A 596 -21.75 12.55 -14.48
CA TRP A 596 -22.69 12.12 -13.47
C TRP A 596 -24.14 12.48 -13.83
N GLU A 597 -24.41 13.75 -14.13
CA GLU A 597 -25.74 14.25 -14.51
C GLU A 597 -26.22 13.71 -15.87
N GLY A 598 -25.30 13.26 -16.73
CA GLY A 598 -25.63 12.77 -18.07
C GLY A 598 -25.82 11.25 -18.11
N THR A 599 -24.72 10.51 -18.13
CA THR A 599 -24.72 9.09 -18.53
C THR A 599 -24.67 8.14 -17.33
N PHE A 600 -24.09 8.54 -16.20
CA PHE A 600 -23.89 7.66 -15.07
C PHE A 600 -25.19 7.19 -14.42
N GLU A 601 -26.18 8.07 -14.24
CA GLU A 601 -27.49 7.69 -13.69
C GLU A 601 -28.16 6.61 -14.53
N THR A 602 -28.16 6.79 -15.85
CA THR A 602 -28.72 5.81 -16.79
C THR A 602 -27.94 4.50 -16.74
N PHE A 603 -26.60 4.58 -16.72
CA PHE A 603 -25.72 3.42 -16.56
C PHE A 603 -26.04 2.61 -15.31
N PHE A 604 -26.18 3.27 -14.16
CA PHE A 604 -26.48 2.61 -12.90
C PHE A 604 -27.88 1.99 -12.92
N LYS A 605 -28.91 2.72 -13.35
CA LYS A 605 -30.30 2.23 -13.43
C LYS A 605 -30.43 0.97 -14.29
N GLU A 606 -29.82 0.98 -15.46
CA GLU A 606 -29.84 -0.15 -16.40
C GLU A 606 -29.01 -1.34 -15.87
N THR A 607 -27.89 -1.06 -15.20
CA THR A 607 -27.08 -2.10 -14.56
C THR A 607 -27.82 -2.76 -13.39
N VAL A 608 -28.48 -2.02 -12.51
CA VAL A 608 -29.29 -2.64 -11.43
C VAL A 608 -30.46 -3.43 -12.02
N THR A 609 -31.07 -2.93 -13.10
CA THR A 609 -32.14 -3.65 -13.83
C THR A 609 -31.69 -5.01 -14.34
N LEU A 610 -30.45 -5.11 -14.84
CA LEU A 610 -29.86 -6.38 -15.26
C LEU A 610 -29.78 -7.40 -14.11
N TYR A 611 -29.53 -6.93 -12.89
CA TYR A 611 -29.43 -7.76 -11.69
C TYR A 611 -30.76 -7.94 -10.94
N TYR A 612 -31.91 -7.46 -11.45
CA TYR A 612 -33.20 -7.62 -10.77
C TYR A 612 -33.53 -9.07 -10.38
N PRO A 613 -33.35 -10.08 -11.26
CA PRO A 613 -33.63 -11.47 -10.88
C PRO A 613 -32.73 -11.94 -9.72
N LEU A 614 -31.46 -11.54 -9.73
CA LEU A 614 -30.48 -11.89 -8.71
C LEU A 614 -30.84 -11.22 -7.37
N ILE A 615 -31.06 -9.91 -7.37
CA ILE A 615 -31.44 -9.14 -6.17
C ILE A 615 -32.75 -9.70 -5.59
N SER A 616 -33.73 -10.04 -6.46
CA SER A 616 -34.98 -10.65 -6.03
C SER A 616 -34.81 -12.04 -5.43
N ALA A 617 -33.83 -12.82 -5.87
CA ALA A 617 -33.55 -14.13 -5.31
C ALA A 617 -32.82 -13.99 -3.96
N VAL A 618 -31.84 -13.09 -3.87
CA VAL A 618 -31.15 -12.76 -2.61
C VAL A 618 -32.13 -12.25 -1.56
N SER A 619 -33.07 -11.36 -1.93
CA SER A 619 -34.07 -10.81 -1.01
C SER A 619 -35.03 -11.85 -0.43
N LYS A 620 -35.17 -13.00 -1.10
CA LYS A 620 -35.96 -14.14 -0.62
C LYS A 620 -35.13 -15.11 0.21
N ALA A 621 -33.81 -15.13 0.02
CA ALA A 621 -32.89 -16.04 0.70
C ALA A 621 -32.31 -15.47 2.01
N SER A 622 -32.18 -14.15 2.11
CA SER A 622 -31.58 -13.46 3.26
C SER A 622 -32.41 -12.25 3.70
N ASN A 623 -32.35 -11.94 4.99
CA ASN A 623 -32.96 -10.74 5.56
C ASN A 623 -32.12 -9.49 5.26
N LEU A 624 -32.31 -8.92 4.06
CA LEU A 624 -31.57 -7.73 3.60
C LEU A 624 -31.63 -6.54 4.57
N SER A 625 -32.73 -6.38 5.31
CA SER A 625 -32.89 -5.30 6.30
C SER A 625 -31.92 -5.47 7.48
N ALA A 626 -31.82 -6.69 8.02
CA ALA A 626 -30.88 -7.01 9.09
C ALA A 626 -29.42 -6.89 8.60
N ARG A 627 -29.12 -7.41 7.40
CA ARG A 627 -27.77 -7.36 6.82
C ARG A 627 -27.30 -5.93 6.50
N LEU A 628 -28.22 -5.05 6.10
CA LEU A 628 -27.93 -3.63 5.99
C LEU A 628 -27.61 -3.00 7.36
N GLY A 629 -28.21 -3.51 8.45
CA GLY A 629 -27.86 -3.14 9.82
C GLY A 629 -26.46 -3.57 10.22
N ASP A 630 -26.04 -4.78 9.86
CA ASP A 630 -24.68 -5.25 10.09
C ASP A 630 -23.65 -4.39 9.35
N LEU A 631 -23.94 -4.07 8.07
CA LEU A 631 -23.10 -3.19 7.26
C LEU A 631 -23.00 -1.79 7.88
N GLN A 632 -24.13 -1.22 8.33
CA GLN A 632 -24.13 0.08 9.01
C GLN A 632 -23.18 0.05 10.22
N LYS A 633 -23.31 -0.97 11.09
CA LYS A 633 -22.48 -1.12 12.28
C LYS A 633 -20.99 -1.27 11.95
N PHE A 634 -20.66 -2.02 10.91
CA PHE A 634 -19.28 -2.12 10.41
C PHE A 634 -18.73 -0.76 9.99
N LEU A 635 -19.52 0.02 9.24
CA LEU A 635 -19.12 1.35 8.79
C LEU A 635 -18.97 2.33 9.97
N ASP A 636 -19.88 2.28 10.95
CA ASP A 636 -19.81 3.08 12.18
C ASP A 636 -18.49 2.80 12.93
N ASP A 637 -18.21 1.52 13.20
CA ASP A 637 -16.99 1.08 13.87
C ASP A 637 -15.72 1.43 13.08
N MET A 638 -15.76 1.33 11.75
CA MET A 638 -14.64 1.69 10.89
C MET A 638 -14.33 3.20 10.95
N ILE A 639 -15.36 4.04 10.96
CA ILE A 639 -15.19 5.50 11.12
C ILE A 639 -14.53 5.82 12.47
N VAL A 640 -14.94 5.14 13.54
CA VAL A 640 -14.32 5.28 14.87
C VAL A 640 -12.85 4.88 14.86
N VAL A 641 -12.51 3.74 14.23
CA VAL A 641 -11.12 3.26 14.13
C VAL A 641 -10.25 4.25 13.35
N VAL A 642 -10.72 4.75 12.21
CA VAL A 642 -9.96 5.70 11.38
C VAL A 642 -9.77 7.05 12.10
N LEU A 643 -10.76 7.52 12.85
CA LEU A 643 -10.68 8.76 13.62
C LEU A 643 -9.89 8.60 14.94
N GLY A 644 -9.67 7.38 15.40
CA GLY A 644 -8.99 7.06 16.65
C GLY A 644 -7.56 7.60 16.76
N LYS A 645 -7.05 7.63 18.01
CA LYS A 645 -5.66 8.02 18.33
C LYS A 645 -4.65 6.98 17.87
N ASP A 646 -4.97 5.70 18.06
CA ASP A 646 -4.21 4.56 17.53
C ASP A 646 -4.86 4.14 16.21
N ARG A 647 -4.12 4.27 15.12
CA ARG A 647 -4.55 3.90 13.76
C ARG A 647 -3.72 2.75 13.21
N SER A 648 -3.04 2.00 14.06
CA SER A 648 -2.20 0.89 13.64
C SER A 648 -3.02 -0.19 12.92
N PRO A 649 -2.39 -0.99 12.02
CA PRO A 649 -3.05 -2.13 11.36
C PRO A 649 -3.75 -3.08 12.34
N ARG A 650 -3.27 -3.16 13.58
CA ARG A 650 -3.87 -3.93 14.68
C ARG A 650 -5.33 -3.55 14.93
N GLN A 651 -5.68 -2.26 14.96
CA GLN A 651 -7.05 -1.81 15.18
C GLN A 651 -7.99 -2.25 14.05
N PHE A 652 -7.49 -2.30 12.81
CA PHE A 652 -8.22 -2.80 11.66
C PHE A 652 -8.40 -4.32 11.70
N VAL A 653 -7.42 -5.07 12.22
CA VAL A 653 -7.56 -6.52 12.43
C VAL A 653 -8.66 -6.80 13.48
N GLN A 654 -8.69 -6.03 14.56
CA GLN A 654 -9.76 -6.11 15.56
C GLN A 654 -11.13 -5.71 14.97
N LEU A 655 -11.18 -4.69 14.11
CA LEU A 655 -12.39 -4.33 13.38
C LEU A 655 -12.89 -5.48 12.49
N ALA A 656 -12.02 -6.08 11.68
CA ALA A 656 -12.37 -7.20 10.80
C ALA A 656 -12.95 -8.36 11.61
N ARG A 657 -12.30 -8.72 12.73
CA ARG A 657 -12.76 -9.79 13.63
C ARG A 657 -14.12 -9.55 14.25
N ARG A 658 -14.44 -8.31 14.62
CA ARG A 658 -15.77 -7.97 15.18
C ARG A 658 -16.92 -8.18 14.18
N HIS A 659 -16.63 -8.16 12.87
CA HIS A 659 -17.63 -8.16 11.80
C HIS A 659 -17.53 -9.35 10.84
N GLU A 660 -16.52 -10.21 10.97
CA GLU A 660 -16.30 -11.38 10.09
C GLU A 660 -17.47 -12.37 10.12
N GLN A 661 -18.04 -12.62 11.31
CA GLN A 661 -19.20 -13.49 11.47
C GLN A 661 -20.44 -12.92 10.75
N SER A 662 -20.63 -11.59 10.75
CA SER A 662 -21.77 -10.96 10.06
C SER A 662 -21.67 -11.12 8.54
N LEU A 663 -20.47 -10.93 7.98
CA LEU A 663 -20.21 -11.16 6.56
C LEU A 663 -20.36 -12.64 6.19
N TYR A 664 -19.77 -13.53 6.99
CA TYR A 664 -19.87 -14.98 6.79
C TYR A 664 -21.34 -15.44 6.82
N TYR A 665 -22.12 -14.97 7.79
CA TYR A 665 -23.52 -15.33 7.94
C TYR A 665 -24.38 -14.87 6.75
N LEU A 666 -24.10 -13.71 6.16
CA LEU A 666 -24.73 -13.28 4.90
C LEU A 666 -24.46 -14.29 3.77
N LEU A 667 -23.21 -14.71 3.60
CA LEU A 667 -22.83 -15.69 2.57
C LEU A 667 -23.50 -17.05 2.82
N HIS A 668 -23.57 -17.48 4.08
CA HIS A 668 -24.28 -18.68 4.51
C HIS A 668 -25.77 -18.61 4.17
N GLU A 669 -26.49 -17.55 4.57
CA GLU A 669 -27.92 -17.40 4.27
C GLU A 669 -28.19 -17.46 2.75
N VAL A 670 -27.38 -16.75 1.96
CA VAL A 670 -27.53 -16.70 0.50
C VAL A 670 -27.28 -18.06 -0.13
N HIS A 671 -26.29 -18.82 0.36
CA HIS A 671 -25.98 -20.13 -0.19
C HIS A 671 -26.94 -21.23 0.29
N ALA A 672 -27.20 -21.31 1.60
CA ALA A 672 -28.02 -22.34 2.21
C ALA A 672 -29.52 -22.19 1.86
N ASN A 673 -30.05 -20.96 1.89
CA ASN A 673 -31.48 -20.71 1.61
C ASN A 673 -31.75 -20.43 0.12
N GLY A 674 -30.73 -20.07 -0.67
CA GLY A 674 -30.87 -19.57 -2.04
C GLY A 674 -31.27 -20.61 -3.10
N LYS A 675 -31.49 -21.89 -2.74
CA LYS A 675 -31.93 -22.97 -3.66
C LYS A 675 -31.15 -22.98 -4.99
N GLY A 676 -29.82 -22.94 -4.93
CA GLY A 676 -28.95 -22.98 -6.12
C GLY A 676 -28.60 -21.61 -6.73
N LEU A 677 -29.01 -20.50 -6.10
CA LEU A 677 -28.67 -19.13 -6.50
C LEU A 677 -27.17 -18.90 -6.74
N THR A 678 -26.32 -19.59 -5.99
CA THR A 678 -24.86 -19.45 -6.04
C THR A 678 -24.21 -20.31 -7.11
N ILE A 679 -24.90 -21.32 -7.68
CA ILE A 679 -24.33 -22.28 -8.65
C ILE A 679 -23.67 -21.57 -9.84
N PRO A 680 -24.33 -20.61 -10.53
CA PRO A 680 -23.69 -19.92 -11.66
C PRO A 680 -22.41 -19.18 -11.26
N PHE A 681 -22.34 -18.69 -10.01
CA PHE A 681 -21.16 -18.03 -9.48
C PHE A 681 -20.04 -19.01 -9.16
N ILE A 682 -20.32 -20.18 -8.58
CA ILE A 682 -19.29 -21.21 -8.37
C ILE A 682 -18.78 -21.75 -9.72
N ASP A 683 -19.66 -21.94 -10.71
CA ASP A 683 -19.24 -22.34 -12.07
C ASP A 683 -18.32 -21.29 -12.72
N TRP A 684 -18.62 -20.01 -12.51
CA TRP A 684 -17.76 -18.92 -12.99
C TRP A 684 -16.41 -18.89 -12.25
N LEU A 685 -16.39 -19.10 -10.92
CA LEU A 685 -15.16 -19.22 -10.15
C LEU A 685 -14.32 -20.43 -10.62
N ARG A 686 -14.96 -21.57 -10.88
CA ARG A 686 -14.31 -22.79 -11.39
C ARG A 686 -13.60 -22.52 -12.72
N LYS A 687 -14.25 -21.82 -13.66
CA LYS A 687 -13.59 -21.37 -14.91
C LYS A 687 -12.33 -20.52 -14.66
N GLY A 688 -12.36 -19.64 -13.67
CA GLY A 688 -11.18 -18.86 -13.25
C GLY A 688 -10.05 -19.71 -12.66
N LEU A 689 -10.40 -20.72 -11.87
CA LEU A 689 -9.43 -21.67 -11.31
C LEU A 689 -8.82 -22.56 -12.42
N ASP A 690 -9.64 -23.10 -13.32
CA ASP A 690 -9.21 -23.89 -14.48
C ASP A 690 -8.30 -23.10 -15.41
N PHE A 691 -8.57 -21.81 -15.59
CA PHE A 691 -7.68 -20.91 -16.33
C PHE A 691 -6.30 -20.78 -15.66
N MET A 692 -6.25 -20.64 -14.33
CA MET A 692 -4.98 -20.53 -13.60
C MET A 692 -4.22 -21.86 -13.54
N SER A 693 -4.91 -23.01 -13.49
CA SER A 693 -4.28 -24.33 -13.40
C SER A 693 -3.92 -24.93 -14.76
N GLY A 694 -4.75 -24.72 -15.79
CA GLY A 694 -4.64 -25.34 -17.12
C GLY A 694 -4.09 -24.45 -18.23
N GLY A 695 -3.99 -23.14 -17.98
CA GLY A 695 -3.43 -22.13 -18.88
C GLY A 695 -4.29 -21.75 -20.07
N ILE A 696 -3.86 -20.73 -20.83
CA ILE A 696 -4.56 -20.28 -22.04
C ILE A 696 -4.32 -21.28 -23.16
N ARG A 697 -5.36 -21.98 -23.63
CA ARG A 697 -5.25 -22.94 -24.74
C ARG A 697 -5.88 -22.35 -26.00
N THR A 698 -5.14 -22.36 -27.09
CA THR A 698 -5.71 -22.23 -28.44
C THR A 698 -6.03 -23.64 -28.95
N GLY A 699 -6.60 -23.85 -30.14
CA GLY A 699 -6.92 -25.20 -30.66
C GLY A 699 -5.76 -26.23 -30.73
N GLN A 700 -4.54 -25.88 -30.29
CA GLN A 700 -3.42 -26.77 -30.02
C GLN A 700 -3.35 -27.13 -28.53
N GLU A 701 -3.03 -28.38 -28.19
CA GLU A 701 -3.06 -28.91 -26.81
C GLU A 701 -2.10 -28.20 -25.82
N LYS A 702 -1.10 -27.44 -26.31
CA LYS A 702 -0.11 -26.76 -25.44
C LYS A 702 -0.57 -25.35 -25.06
N PRO A 703 -0.48 -24.96 -23.78
CA PRO A 703 -0.86 -23.63 -23.35
C PRO A 703 0.12 -22.56 -23.87
N ILE A 704 -0.38 -21.32 -24.01
CA ILE A 704 0.44 -20.17 -24.40
C ILE A 704 1.55 -19.95 -23.37
N SER A 705 2.79 -20.00 -23.84
CA SER A 705 3.99 -19.65 -23.07
C SER A 705 4.70 -18.46 -23.71
N VAL A 706 5.39 -17.67 -22.90
CA VAL A 706 6.21 -16.55 -23.37
C VAL A 706 7.67 -16.99 -23.30
N ASN A 707 8.40 -16.85 -24.40
CA ASN A 707 9.83 -17.12 -24.42
C ASN A 707 10.59 -15.87 -23.94
N LEU A 708 10.94 -15.86 -22.65
CA LEU A 708 11.63 -14.76 -21.99
C LEU A 708 13.08 -14.61 -22.46
N GLU A 709 13.76 -15.70 -22.81
CA GLU A 709 15.13 -15.67 -23.31
C GLU A 709 15.19 -15.01 -24.70
N ALA A 710 14.24 -15.37 -25.57
CA ALA A 710 14.06 -14.71 -26.87
C ALA A 710 13.67 -13.23 -26.72
N LEU A 711 12.90 -12.90 -25.67
CA LEU A 711 12.55 -11.52 -25.36
C LEU A 711 13.79 -10.69 -25.01
N LEU A 712 14.67 -11.23 -24.15
CA LEU A 712 15.93 -10.57 -23.79
C LEU A 712 16.90 -10.52 -24.98
N ALA A 713 16.92 -11.54 -25.84
CA ALA A 713 17.73 -11.59 -27.05
C ALA A 713 17.32 -10.54 -28.10
N THR A 714 16.10 -9.99 -28.03
CA THR A 714 15.63 -8.94 -28.94
C THR A 714 16.45 -7.65 -28.76
N ASN A 715 16.97 -7.39 -27.56
CA ASN A 715 17.86 -6.26 -27.31
C ASN A 715 18.96 -6.63 -26.29
N PRO A 716 20.07 -7.24 -26.74
CA PRO A 716 21.12 -7.75 -25.85
C PRO A 716 21.79 -6.66 -24.99
N SER A 717 21.78 -5.41 -25.47
CA SER A 717 22.42 -4.27 -24.78
C SER A 717 21.72 -3.89 -23.47
N ILE A 718 20.42 -4.16 -23.35
CA ILE A 718 19.62 -3.85 -22.17
C ILE A 718 19.38 -5.07 -21.29
N ALA A 719 19.66 -6.29 -21.76
CA ALA A 719 19.33 -7.53 -21.06
C ALA A 719 19.92 -7.60 -19.65
N SER A 720 21.19 -7.22 -19.46
CA SER A 720 21.83 -7.20 -18.13
C SER A 720 21.19 -6.17 -17.19
N LYS A 721 20.81 -5.00 -17.71
CA LYS A 721 20.12 -3.95 -16.93
C LYS A 721 18.72 -4.39 -16.54
N VAL A 722 17.98 -5.04 -17.45
CA VAL A 722 16.67 -5.63 -17.16
C VAL A 722 16.78 -6.63 -16.03
N LEU A 723 17.76 -7.56 -16.07
CA LEU A 723 17.94 -8.53 -14.99
C LEU A 723 18.26 -7.86 -13.64
N SER A 724 19.07 -6.80 -13.64
CA SER A 724 19.30 -5.98 -12.43
C SER A 724 18.00 -5.38 -11.90
N GLU A 725 17.16 -4.78 -12.76
CA GLU A 725 15.85 -4.25 -12.37
C GLU A 725 14.93 -5.35 -11.79
N ILE A 726 14.96 -6.57 -12.34
CA ILE A 726 14.20 -7.71 -11.83
C ILE A 726 14.71 -8.17 -10.45
N ASP A 727 16.02 -8.26 -10.26
CA ASP A 727 16.63 -8.68 -8.99
C ASP A 727 16.38 -7.63 -7.89
N GLU A 728 16.49 -6.34 -8.22
CA GLU A 728 16.08 -5.24 -7.33
C GLU A 728 14.60 -5.33 -6.95
N THR A 729 13.74 -5.69 -7.91
CA THR A 729 12.32 -5.91 -7.65
C THR A 729 12.10 -7.10 -6.70
N ALA A 730 12.80 -8.21 -6.91
CA ALA A 730 12.70 -9.36 -6.02
C ALA A 730 13.14 -9.00 -4.59
N ASN A 731 14.22 -8.22 -4.44
CA ASN A 731 14.71 -7.72 -3.15
C ASN A 731 13.68 -6.77 -2.48
N TYR A 732 13.13 -5.82 -3.24
CA TYR A 732 12.05 -4.93 -2.79
C TYR A 732 10.86 -5.72 -2.21
N ILE A 733 10.41 -6.76 -2.92
CA ILE A 733 9.27 -7.58 -2.53
C ILE A 733 9.58 -8.42 -1.28
N MET A 734 10.80 -8.95 -1.18
CA MET A 734 11.24 -9.71 -0.01
C MET A 734 11.21 -8.83 1.25
N TRP A 735 11.75 -7.61 1.20
CA TRP A 735 11.77 -6.69 2.33
C TRP A 735 10.37 -6.23 2.75
N ASN A 736 9.46 -6.01 1.80
CA ASN A 736 8.06 -5.74 2.12
C ASN A 736 7.38 -6.93 2.81
N LYS A 737 7.70 -8.16 2.42
CA LYS A 737 7.23 -9.38 3.12
C LYS A 737 7.83 -9.53 4.51
N ALA A 738 9.09 -9.14 4.72
CA ALA A 738 9.71 -9.12 6.05
C ALA A 738 9.03 -8.08 6.96
N ARG A 739 8.76 -6.88 6.46
CA ARG A 739 7.95 -5.86 7.18
C ARG A 739 6.59 -6.43 7.57
N TYR A 740 5.91 -7.09 6.63
CA TYR A 740 4.59 -7.67 6.86
C TYR A 740 4.62 -8.75 7.93
N GLU A 741 5.64 -9.61 7.94
CA GLU A 741 5.86 -10.60 8.99
C GLU A 741 5.91 -9.93 10.37
N ILE A 742 6.73 -8.89 10.53
CA ILE A 742 6.85 -8.13 11.79
C ILE A 742 5.51 -7.51 12.18
N SER A 743 4.80 -6.93 11.20
CA SER A 743 3.51 -6.26 11.41
C SER A 743 2.42 -7.25 11.84
N LEU A 744 2.36 -8.43 11.22
CA LEU A 744 1.41 -9.48 11.57
C LEU A 744 1.65 -10.00 12.99
N ARG A 745 2.91 -10.26 13.35
CA ARG A 745 3.26 -10.71 14.71
C ARG A 745 2.84 -9.67 15.74
N ALA A 746 3.10 -8.39 15.47
CA ALA A 746 2.66 -7.30 16.32
C ALA A 746 1.12 -7.20 16.45
N ALA A 747 0.38 -7.49 15.38
CA ALA A 747 -1.08 -7.51 15.41
C ALA A 747 -1.63 -8.69 16.23
N VAL A 748 -1.03 -9.88 16.11
CA VAL A 748 -1.41 -11.09 16.87
C VAL A 748 -1.13 -10.94 18.36
N LEU A 749 0.00 -10.33 18.74
CA LEU A 749 0.35 -10.07 20.14
C LEU A 749 -0.66 -9.16 20.87
N GLY A 750 -1.41 -8.38 20.10
CA GLY A 750 -2.37 -7.42 20.60
C GLY A 750 -3.72 -7.97 21.03
N ASP A 751 -3.88 -9.28 21.06
CA ASP A 751 -5.15 -9.97 21.22
C ASP A 751 -5.44 -10.30 22.69
N PRO A 752 -6.47 -9.73 23.34
CA PRO A 752 -6.78 -10.01 24.75
C PRO A 752 -7.45 -11.37 25.01
N LEU A 753 -7.43 -12.33 24.08
CA LEU A 753 -8.43 -13.41 24.05
C LEU A 753 -7.90 -14.84 24.15
N GLU A 754 -6.78 -15.06 24.86
CA GLU A 754 -6.40 -16.39 25.39
C GLU A 754 -6.11 -16.40 26.91
N SER A 755 -6.34 -15.31 27.64
CA SER A 755 -6.16 -15.30 29.11
C SER A 755 -7.41 -15.68 29.92
N ALA A 756 -8.52 -16.04 29.25
CA ALA A 756 -9.81 -16.26 29.90
C ALA A 756 -10.19 -17.74 30.14
N SER A 757 -9.22 -18.67 30.18
CA SER A 757 -9.51 -20.07 30.59
C SER A 757 -8.62 -20.63 31.71
N ALA A 758 -7.86 -19.80 32.44
CA ALA A 758 -7.22 -20.23 33.66
C ALA A 758 -8.13 -19.91 34.86
N THR A 759 -8.96 -20.89 35.24
CA THR A 759 -9.67 -20.87 36.52
C THR A 759 -8.67 -21.09 37.68
N ASN A 760 -8.99 -20.42 38.79
CA ASN A 760 -8.45 -20.54 40.16
C ASN A 760 -7.21 -19.71 40.53
N GLY A 761 -7.50 -18.58 41.18
CA GLY A 761 -7.05 -18.34 42.56
C GLY A 761 -5.55 -18.13 42.78
N GLY A 762 -4.99 -17.08 42.20
CA GLY A 762 -3.70 -16.52 42.60
C GLY A 762 -3.69 -15.03 42.32
N SER A 763 -3.25 -14.23 43.29
CA SER A 763 -3.10 -12.78 43.18
C SER A 763 -2.22 -12.43 41.98
N ALA A 764 -2.84 -12.18 40.82
CA ALA A 764 -2.16 -11.76 39.61
C ALA A 764 -1.66 -10.32 39.80
N THR A 765 -0.38 -10.17 40.10
CA THR A 765 0.32 -8.91 39.91
C THR A 765 0.13 -8.48 38.46
N LYS A 766 -0.53 -7.33 38.26
CA LYS A 766 -0.70 -6.68 36.97
C LYS A 766 0.66 -6.27 36.41
N HIS A 767 1.39 -7.20 35.81
CA HIS A 767 2.49 -6.88 34.92
C HIS A 767 1.92 -6.89 33.50
N ALA A 768 1.59 -5.71 32.99
CA ALA A 768 1.30 -5.54 31.58
C ALA A 768 2.53 -6.03 30.78
N PRO A 769 2.37 -6.89 29.76
CA PRO A 769 3.47 -7.26 28.90
C PRO A 769 4.12 -5.99 28.34
N LEU A 770 5.43 -6.00 28.13
CA LEU A 770 6.20 -4.96 27.44
C LEU A 770 5.73 -4.71 25.98
N VAL A 771 4.64 -5.33 25.54
CA VAL A 771 3.95 -5.16 24.27
C VAL A 771 3.17 -3.83 24.27
N GLY A 772 3.90 -2.73 24.42
CA GLY A 772 3.47 -1.42 23.91
C GLY A 772 3.40 -1.44 22.38
N HIS A 773 3.12 -0.28 21.78
CA HIS A 773 3.16 -0.11 20.32
C HIS A 773 4.52 -0.55 19.77
N ILE A 774 4.57 -1.69 19.07
CA ILE A 774 5.79 -2.20 18.44
C ILE A 774 6.14 -1.29 17.27
N ASP A 775 7.33 -0.68 17.31
CA ASP A 775 7.85 0.15 16.22
C ASP A 775 8.35 -0.72 15.07
N VAL A 776 7.41 -1.15 14.21
CA VAL A 776 7.68 -1.97 13.03
C VAL A 776 8.74 -1.35 12.12
N ASP A 777 8.68 -0.03 11.90
CA ASP A 777 9.59 0.67 11.00
C ASP A 777 10.99 0.81 11.61
N GLY A 778 11.10 1.05 12.91
CA GLY A 778 12.37 1.00 13.64
C GLY A 778 13.04 -0.37 13.58
N LEU A 779 12.27 -1.43 13.82
CA LEU A 779 12.75 -2.82 13.77
C LEU A 779 13.22 -3.23 12.37
N LEU A 780 12.43 -2.91 11.35
CA LEU A 780 12.78 -3.19 9.96
C LEU A 780 14.03 -2.42 9.53
N LYS A 781 14.17 -1.16 9.95
CA LYS A 781 15.35 -0.35 9.67
C LYS A 781 16.61 -0.97 10.28
N SER A 782 16.57 -1.42 11.53
CA SER A 782 17.71 -2.09 12.16
C SER A 782 18.06 -3.39 11.45
N LEU A 783 17.05 -4.16 11.02
CA LEU A 783 17.24 -5.41 10.30
C LEU A 783 17.92 -5.17 8.94
N MET A 784 17.43 -4.20 8.16
CA MET A 784 18.01 -3.84 6.86
C MET A 784 19.46 -3.34 7.00
N GLN A 785 19.76 -2.52 8.01
CA GLN A 785 21.13 -2.06 8.28
C GLN A 785 22.06 -3.23 8.65
N SER A 786 21.55 -4.23 9.37
CA SER A 786 22.33 -5.43 9.72
C SER A 786 22.68 -6.29 8.50
N GLU A 787 21.85 -6.27 7.46
CA GLU A 787 22.11 -6.92 6.16
C GLU A 787 22.92 -6.03 5.20
N GLY A 788 23.47 -4.91 5.67
CA GLY A 788 24.25 -3.99 4.83
C GLY A 788 23.44 -3.24 3.78
N GLN A 789 22.10 -3.19 3.91
CA GLN A 789 21.25 -2.44 2.98
C GLN A 789 21.39 -0.93 3.22
N ASP A 790 21.35 -0.15 2.14
CA ASP A 790 21.35 1.30 2.23
C ASP A 790 19.98 1.81 2.70
N VAL A 791 19.94 2.28 3.95
CA VAL A 791 18.78 2.92 4.58
C VAL A 791 18.92 4.45 4.57
N SER A 792 19.92 4.99 3.85
CA SER A 792 20.07 6.43 3.69
C SER A 792 19.13 6.97 2.61
N ALA A 793 18.47 8.07 2.96
CA ALA A 793 17.62 8.89 2.12
C ALA A 793 16.20 8.38 1.78
N ARG A 794 15.30 9.36 1.90
CA ARG A 794 13.87 9.41 1.66
C ARG A 794 13.60 9.47 0.15
N MET A 795 12.73 8.61 -0.37
CA MET A 795 11.82 9.02 -1.46
C MET A 795 10.43 9.11 -0.84
N THR A 796 9.94 10.34 -0.69
CA THR A 796 8.76 10.70 0.11
C THR A 796 7.41 10.26 -0.45
N SER A 797 7.37 9.30 -1.35
CA SER A 797 6.20 9.05 -2.19
C SER A 797 5.79 7.59 -2.32
N ALA A 798 6.61 6.63 -1.89
CA ALA A 798 6.20 5.24 -1.98
C ALA A 798 5.14 4.93 -0.90
N SER A 799 3.95 4.54 -1.33
CA SER A 799 2.93 3.91 -0.51
C SER A 799 2.85 2.42 -0.89
N SER A 800 3.74 1.60 -0.33
CA SER A 800 3.62 0.15 -0.49
C SER A 800 2.45 -0.39 0.32
N PHE A 801 1.44 -0.96 -0.34
CA PHE A 801 0.51 -1.86 0.33
C PHE A 801 1.31 -3.06 0.81
N GLY A 802 1.27 -3.36 2.12
CA GLY A 802 2.09 -4.40 2.76
C GLY A 802 1.88 -5.84 2.29
N MET A 803 1.14 -6.07 1.20
CA MET A 803 0.96 -7.36 0.53
C MET A 803 0.86 -7.27 -1.02
N VAL A 804 0.95 -6.08 -1.61
CA VAL A 804 0.68 -5.82 -3.04
C VAL A 804 1.69 -4.78 -3.51
N ASP A 805 2.61 -5.26 -4.32
CA ASP A 805 3.81 -4.54 -4.73
C ASP A 805 3.44 -3.50 -5.80
N TRP A 806 3.32 -2.22 -5.41
CA TRP A 806 3.00 -1.11 -6.33
C TRP A 806 4.23 -0.37 -6.86
N GLY A 807 5.39 -0.56 -6.22
CA GLY A 807 6.57 0.29 -6.38
C GLY A 807 7.01 0.50 -7.82
N TYR A 808 6.90 -0.54 -8.66
CA TYR A 808 7.38 -0.50 -10.04
C TYR A 808 6.42 0.16 -11.06
N PHE A 809 5.18 0.49 -10.66
CA PHE A 809 4.28 1.35 -11.45
C PHE A 809 4.50 2.84 -11.20
N TYR A 810 5.40 3.18 -10.27
CA TYR A 810 5.75 4.54 -9.96
C TYR A 810 6.37 5.23 -11.20
N ASP A 811 5.96 6.48 -11.41
CA ASP A 811 6.57 7.37 -12.39
C ASP A 811 7.33 8.43 -11.59
N PRO A 812 8.67 8.49 -11.69
CA PRO A 812 9.49 9.45 -10.94
C PRO A 812 9.10 10.91 -11.16
N GLN A 813 8.47 11.22 -12.31
CA GLN A 813 7.98 12.55 -12.62
C GLN A 813 6.68 12.90 -11.87
N VAL A 814 6.00 11.90 -11.31
CA VAL A 814 4.83 12.06 -10.44
C VAL A 814 5.32 12.13 -8.99
N VAL A 815 5.46 13.35 -8.49
CA VAL A 815 5.70 13.58 -7.07
C VAL A 815 4.41 13.21 -6.33
N ASP A 816 4.33 12.10 -5.59
CA ASP A 816 3.19 11.89 -4.68
C ASP A 816 3.33 12.89 -3.53
N THR A 817 2.82 14.09 -3.73
CA THR A 817 2.58 15.04 -2.64
C THR A 817 1.30 14.57 -1.93
N PRO A 818 1.36 14.15 -0.66
CA PRO A 818 0.18 13.71 0.09
C PRO A 818 -0.83 14.85 0.09
N THR A 819 -2.04 14.62 -0.43
CA THR A 819 -3.04 15.68 -0.53
C THR A 819 -3.34 16.23 0.87
N GLU A 820 -3.01 17.50 1.13
CA GLU A 820 -3.86 18.34 1.95
C GLU A 820 -5.18 18.46 1.20
N THR A 821 -6.02 17.43 1.35
CA THR A 821 -7.44 17.65 1.27
C THR A 821 -7.69 18.78 2.26
N ILE A 822 -8.32 19.87 1.81
CA ILE A 822 -8.82 21.00 2.63
C ILE A 822 -9.69 20.53 3.83
N MET A 823 -9.91 19.22 3.97
CA MET A 823 -10.73 18.50 4.92
C MET A 823 -9.94 17.94 6.11
N GLN A 824 -8.66 18.30 6.28
CA GLN A 824 -7.96 18.04 7.54
C GLN A 824 -8.55 18.92 8.66
N GLY A 825 -9.47 18.35 9.44
CA GLY A 825 -9.90 18.90 10.73
C GLY A 825 -11.35 19.41 10.84
N ASP A 826 -12.16 19.33 9.79
CA ASP A 826 -13.53 19.88 9.83
C ASP A 826 -14.60 18.83 10.11
N GLU A 827 -15.49 19.15 11.05
CA GLU A 827 -16.68 18.34 11.38
C GLU A 827 -17.54 18.07 10.13
N PRO A 828 -18.19 16.88 10.05
CA PRO A 828 -19.22 16.63 9.05
C PRO A 828 -20.32 17.72 9.15
N PRO A 829 -21.00 18.04 8.03
CA PRO A 829 -22.07 19.03 8.05
C PRO A 829 -23.13 18.64 9.10
N ARG A 830 -23.43 19.53 10.05
CA ARG A 830 -24.60 19.39 10.92
C ARG A 830 -25.83 19.67 10.07
N GLY A 831 -26.71 18.68 9.96
CA GLY A 831 -28.01 18.86 9.33
C GLY A 831 -28.99 19.49 10.32
N ASP A 832 -29.73 20.49 9.87
CA ASP A 832 -30.95 20.94 10.53
C ASP A 832 -32.02 19.85 10.34
N GLY A 833 -32.36 19.10 11.40
CA GLY A 833 -33.49 18.16 11.38
C GLY A 833 -33.27 16.87 12.18
N ASP A 834 -34.02 16.80 13.28
CA ASP A 834 -34.41 15.64 14.10
C ASP A 834 -33.33 14.97 14.99
N GLU A 835 -33.43 15.32 16.28
CA GLU A 835 -32.79 14.72 17.45
C GLU A 835 -33.20 13.25 17.64
N GLU A 836 -32.75 12.33 16.79
CA GLU A 836 -32.83 10.90 17.10
C GLU A 836 -31.83 10.07 16.24
N SER A 837 -30.55 10.42 16.33
CA SER A 837 -29.49 9.45 16.09
C SER A 837 -28.36 9.69 17.08
N ILE A 838 -28.02 8.63 17.82
CA ILE A 838 -27.08 8.64 18.94
C ILE A 838 -25.70 9.05 18.42
N ALA A 839 -25.37 10.34 18.53
CA ALA A 839 -24.02 10.83 18.38
C ALA A 839 -23.27 10.60 19.70
N PRO A 840 -22.09 9.94 19.71
CA PRO A 840 -21.25 9.95 20.89
C PRO A 840 -20.75 11.38 21.13
N SER A 841 -21.02 11.83 22.36
CA SER A 841 -20.67 13.10 22.98
C SER A 841 -19.36 13.77 22.53
N THR A 842 -19.51 15.01 22.08
CA THR A 842 -18.64 16.18 22.36
C THR A 842 -17.29 15.90 23.02
N ILE A 843 -16.21 15.91 22.21
CA ILE A 843 -14.86 16.19 22.69
C ILE A 843 -14.50 17.61 22.25
N ASN A 844 -14.29 18.50 23.21
CA ASN A 844 -13.84 19.88 23.04
C ASN A 844 -12.67 20.00 22.04
N SER A 845 -12.92 20.67 20.91
CA SER A 845 -12.01 20.79 19.76
C SER A 845 -10.93 21.88 19.89
N SER A 846 -10.67 22.41 21.09
CA SER A 846 -9.76 23.56 21.25
C SER A 846 -8.27 23.23 21.34
N LYS A 847 -7.87 21.94 21.28
CA LYS A 847 -6.45 21.52 21.16
C LYS A 847 -6.33 20.21 20.38
N VAL A 848 -6.67 20.22 19.08
CA VAL A 848 -6.26 19.12 18.19
C VAL A 848 -4.78 19.31 17.90
N ASN A 849 -3.93 18.64 18.68
CA ASN A 849 -2.53 18.42 18.29
C ASN A 849 -2.52 17.86 16.87
N ARG A 850 -1.73 18.48 15.98
CA ARG A 850 -1.54 18.07 14.58
C ARG A 850 -1.42 16.55 14.50
N ALA A 851 -2.33 15.92 13.75
CA ALA A 851 -2.23 14.51 13.43
C ALA A 851 -0.88 14.25 12.72
N PRO A 852 -0.15 13.19 13.07
CA PRO A 852 1.08 12.80 12.37
C PRO A 852 0.79 12.57 10.88
N ARG A 853 1.77 12.89 10.03
CA ARG A 853 1.64 12.93 8.56
C ARG A 853 1.29 11.54 8.01
N HIS A 854 0.30 11.50 7.11
CA HIS A 854 -0.24 10.30 6.49
C HIS A 854 0.65 9.82 5.34
N GLY A 855 0.83 8.49 5.22
CA GLY A 855 1.45 7.86 4.05
C GLY A 855 2.92 7.42 4.19
N GLU A 856 3.48 7.34 5.39
CA GLU A 856 4.81 6.73 5.57
C GLU A 856 4.68 5.21 5.49
N THR A 857 4.81 4.65 4.29
CA THR A 857 5.43 3.32 4.19
C THR A 857 6.93 3.48 4.39
N SER A 858 7.62 2.38 4.71
CA SER A 858 9.02 2.38 5.19
C SER A 858 9.79 3.37 4.36
N ALA A 859 10.28 4.42 5.02
CA ALA A 859 10.95 5.54 4.38
C ALA A 859 12.27 5.14 3.68
N PHE A 860 12.58 3.84 3.63
CA PHE A 860 13.87 3.28 3.26
C PHE A 860 13.82 2.01 2.39
N ILE A 861 12.66 1.41 2.08
CA ILE A 861 12.57 0.37 1.02
C ILE A 861 12.35 1.07 -0.33
N LYS A 862 13.40 1.18 -1.14
CA LYS A 862 13.37 1.89 -2.44
C LYS A 862 12.68 1.02 -3.51
N PRO A 863 11.60 1.49 -4.18
CA PRO A 863 11.01 0.77 -5.30
C PRO A 863 11.95 0.82 -6.52
N PRO A 864 12.06 -0.27 -7.29
CA PRO A 864 12.88 -0.30 -8.50
C PRO A 864 12.23 0.51 -9.63
N LEU A 865 13.06 1.12 -10.47
CA LEU A 865 12.61 1.79 -11.69
C LEU A 865 12.71 0.82 -12.87
N LEU A 866 11.58 0.46 -13.46
CA LEU A 866 11.53 -0.47 -14.60
C LEU A 866 11.71 0.23 -15.95
N MET A 867 12.78 1.01 -16.11
CA MET A 867 12.96 1.85 -17.30
C MET A 867 13.37 1.01 -18.51
N GLU A 868 14.30 0.06 -18.32
CA GLU A 868 14.78 -0.83 -19.37
C GLU A 868 13.77 -1.94 -19.65
N THR A 869 13.15 -2.50 -18.61
CA THR A 869 12.13 -3.55 -18.77
C THR A 869 10.94 -3.09 -19.62
N ARG A 870 10.54 -1.83 -19.53
CA ARG A 870 9.46 -1.25 -20.36
C ARG A 870 9.77 -1.26 -21.86
N LYS A 871 11.05 -1.21 -22.26
CA LYS A 871 11.45 -1.23 -23.68
C LYS A 871 11.18 -2.58 -24.35
N LEU A 872 10.97 -3.65 -23.57
CA LEU A 872 10.64 -4.99 -24.06
C LEU A 872 9.13 -5.18 -24.37
N LEU A 873 8.28 -4.19 -24.08
CA LEU A 873 6.82 -4.35 -24.19
C LEU A 873 6.35 -4.67 -25.61
N ASP A 874 6.89 -4.02 -26.64
CA ASP A 874 6.46 -4.25 -28.01
C ASP A 874 6.85 -5.66 -28.49
N ALA A 875 8.04 -6.14 -28.10
CA ALA A 875 8.48 -7.51 -28.36
C ALA A 875 7.62 -8.55 -27.60
N TYR A 876 7.21 -8.22 -26.37
CA TYR A 876 6.29 -9.07 -25.60
C TYR A 876 4.92 -9.17 -26.26
N TYR A 877 4.34 -8.05 -26.72
CA TYR A 877 3.10 -8.05 -27.49
C TYR A 877 3.19 -8.90 -28.76
N ALA A 878 4.32 -8.86 -29.47
CA ALA A 878 4.52 -9.66 -30.68
C ALA A 878 4.39 -11.19 -30.40
N GLN A 879 4.81 -11.66 -29.22
CA GLN A 879 4.67 -13.07 -28.84
C GLN A 879 3.24 -13.46 -28.45
N ILE A 880 2.53 -12.63 -27.67
CA ILE A 880 1.23 -13.00 -27.09
C ILE A 880 0.02 -12.67 -27.97
N THR A 881 0.09 -11.62 -28.79
CA THR A 881 -1.07 -11.06 -29.51
C THR A 881 -1.72 -12.06 -30.47
N PRO A 882 -0.99 -12.81 -31.31
CA PRO A 882 -1.61 -13.75 -32.25
C PRO A 882 -2.45 -14.81 -31.54
N ALA A 883 -1.90 -15.39 -30.47
CA ALA A 883 -2.55 -16.47 -29.73
C ALA A 883 -3.73 -15.97 -28.88
N LEU A 884 -3.61 -14.81 -28.25
CA LEU A 884 -4.72 -14.19 -27.50
C LEU A 884 -5.88 -13.78 -28.40
N ASN A 885 -5.60 -13.22 -29.58
CA ASN A 885 -6.65 -12.87 -30.54
C ASN A 885 -7.35 -14.12 -31.07
N ALA A 886 -6.61 -15.17 -31.42
CA ALA A 886 -7.19 -16.45 -31.84
C ALA A 886 -8.09 -17.06 -30.74
N ALA A 887 -7.62 -17.07 -29.48
CA ALA A 887 -8.40 -17.57 -28.36
C ALA A 887 -9.65 -16.72 -28.09
N ALA A 888 -9.52 -15.39 -28.14
CA ALA A 888 -10.64 -14.47 -27.97
C ALA A 888 -11.68 -14.61 -29.08
N ASP A 889 -11.28 -14.88 -30.32
CA ASP A 889 -12.18 -15.01 -31.47
C ASP A 889 -12.90 -16.36 -31.57
N ALA A 890 -12.34 -17.41 -30.95
CA ALA A 890 -13.06 -18.67 -30.75
C ALA A 890 -14.26 -18.51 -29.80
N GLU A 891 -14.17 -17.62 -28.81
CA GLU A 891 -15.22 -17.35 -27.84
C GLU A 891 -16.14 -16.21 -28.31
N GLN A 892 -17.21 -16.57 -29.02
CA GLN A 892 -18.18 -15.61 -29.52
C GLN A 892 -19.21 -15.22 -28.45
N TRP A 893 -19.61 -13.94 -28.43
CA TRP A 893 -20.73 -13.48 -27.61
C TRP A 893 -22.03 -14.16 -28.07
N THR A 894 -22.66 -14.94 -27.18
CA THR A 894 -23.86 -15.73 -27.49
C THR A 894 -25.18 -15.01 -27.20
N GLY A 895 -25.14 -13.72 -26.88
CA GLY A 895 -26.35 -13.01 -26.46
C GLY A 895 -27.33 -12.73 -27.61
N LYS A 896 -28.58 -12.43 -27.26
CA LYS A 896 -29.65 -12.26 -28.24
C LYS A 896 -29.49 -10.93 -29.00
N ILE A 897 -29.01 -10.99 -30.24
CA ILE A 897 -29.20 -9.90 -31.21
C ILE A 897 -30.68 -9.90 -31.57
N LYS A 898 -31.46 -8.92 -31.10
CA LYS A 898 -32.78 -8.67 -31.69
C LYS A 898 -32.53 -8.17 -33.11
N THR A 899 -32.48 -9.08 -34.08
CA THR A 899 -32.56 -8.74 -35.49
C THR A 899 -33.89 -8.01 -35.67
N SER A 900 -33.82 -6.69 -35.86
CA SER A 900 -34.96 -5.95 -36.37
C SER A 900 -35.28 -6.58 -37.72
N LYS A 901 -36.30 -7.44 -37.79
CA LYS A 901 -36.96 -7.71 -39.07
C LYS A 901 -37.40 -6.34 -39.57
N LYS A 902 -36.72 -5.86 -40.62
CA LYS A 902 -37.19 -4.74 -41.43
C LYS A 902 -38.50 -5.14 -42.09
#